data_AF-A0A4U0WLF4-F1
#
_entry.id   AF-A0A4U0WLF4-F1
#
_cell.length_a   1.000
_cell.length_b   1.000
_cell.length_c   1.000
_cell.angle_alpha   90.00
_cell.angle_beta   90.00
_cell.angle_gamma   90.00
#
_symmetry.space_group_name_H-M   'P 1'
#
loop_
_entity.id
_entity.type
_entity.pdbx_description
1 polymer ?
#
loop_
_entity_poly.entity_id
_entity_poly.type
_entity_poly.pdbx_seq_one_letter_code
_entity_poly.pdbx_strand_id
1 'polypeptide(L)'
;MWCGCASTVDVVPSGISLPDGSQISVLSIDQTARWPGLVLQPDSSPVSESQLSTEIKAIYAALVIAEAKCSNLDTAQANNSSVELDKSQWQALIGLHRTLLYEHHDFLMATQHPAATPELKALPTTYSMPARMWKYGIHAFLEVLRHRRPSSQDYMLSFIYLAYQMMTLLYETAPIFLDTWIECLGDLARYRMSIEEEKEPHAQWGCVAASWYIKASDRHPQIGRLYHHLAILERPSLRKFACYGKSLTCVVPFTNARDSLRTLCEPIASEAQPARSVGLLSEASFCKLHALIFLAAPDAVLEQASYTAMSFLRQPDTFEWRDCGVPLAVANISALLGYGSDSNPLRLVCDVTIQRINERTRLGQSAPNHVATPSSIRSGPPEAKYEETRRLLQVSKRITLDSLHTVVRCPPGIAFIQDSLAFMGVMFCFIHFVCLAKRETQNDPELRMSLCLVFGPDEIAWADVARYLNNLARLRPVTDRLVQSARQGIWLEKAGEGKPLPEDFSIRGLVWAYFSFRPGWFDSDEDEDWLRNVEMASTHTARADRALYYGVRLAFGTPYLSYDSTSCTFSTGSVLATSPNTQILQPLRTNAADLSRQAQRALPGPNAPLSPPSSAPASSASDSDYVHVRRPAKQAPPAPAPATKTYATVAKSGSTPAKPARPTKPRLGADSVKVVDPESVPYEQAEA
;
A
#
# COMPACT_ATOMS: atom_id res chain seq x y z
N MET A 1 -26.57 -9.02 -13.01
CA MET A 1 -27.49 -9.68 -13.96
C MET A 1 -27.09 -9.30 -15.37
N TRP A 2 -26.09 -9.99 -15.96
CA TRP A 2 -25.76 -9.96 -17.38
C TRP A 2 -25.30 -11.39 -17.75
N CYS A 3 -26.16 -12.14 -18.45
CA CYS A 3 -25.83 -13.34 -19.25
C CYS A 3 -25.30 -12.83 -20.60
N GLY A 4 -24.34 -13.44 -21.32
CA GLY A 4 -24.05 -14.86 -21.47
C GLY A 4 -24.53 -15.30 -22.85
N CYS A 5 -23.63 -15.31 -23.85
CA CYS A 5 -23.79 -16.05 -25.10
C CYS A 5 -22.44 -16.65 -25.48
N ALA A 6 -22.30 -17.95 -25.23
CA ALA A 6 -21.24 -18.80 -25.74
C ALA A 6 -21.71 -19.43 -27.06
N SER A 7 -20.82 -19.49 -28.04
CA SER A 7 -20.98 -20.36 -29.22
C SER A 7 -19.69 -21.14 -29.39
N THR A 8 -19.81 -22.45 -29.21
CA THR A 8 -18.84 -23.51 -29.48
C THR A 8 -18.45 -23.56 -30.97
N VAL A 9 -17.17 -23.79 -31.26
CA VAL A 9 -16.73 -24.28 -32.57
C VAL A 9 -15.78 -25.46 -32.36
N ASP A 10 -16.07 -26.54 -33.07
CA ASP A 10 -15.49 -27.87 -32.99
C ASP A 10 -14.02 -27.98 -33.40
N VAL A 11 -13.37 -28.96 -32.79
CA VAL A 11 -12.02 -29.47 -33.11
C VAL A 11 -12.11 -30.47 -34.26
N VAL A 12 -11.24 -30.34 -35.26
CA VAL A 12 -10.84 -31.45 -36.15
C VAL A 12 -9.30 -31.47 -36.27
N PRO A 13 -8.64 -32.63 -36.15
CA PRO A 13 -7.18 -32.74 -36.13
C PRO A 13 -6.61 -33.03 -37.52
N SER A 14 -5.44 -32.48 -37.85
CA SER A 14 -4.62 -32.95 -38.96
C SER A 14 -3.15 -32.66 -38.63
N GLY A 15 -2.42 -33.72 -38.33
CA GLY A 15 -1.01 -33.64 -37.96
C GLY A 15 -0.12 -33.29 -39.15
N ILE A 16 0.89 -32.46 -38.87
CA ILE A 16 2.16 -32.47 -39.58
C ILE A 16 3.25 -32.33 -38.51
N SER A 17 4.05 -33.37 -38.39
CA SER A 17 5.23 -33.45 -37.53
C SER A 17 6.27 -32.42 -38.01
N LEU A 18 6.77 -31.58 -37.09
CA LEU A 18 7.96 -30.75 -37.33
C LEU A 18 9.22 -31.62 -37.26
N PRO A 19 10.19 -31.51 -38.19
CA PRO A 19 11.48 -32.16 -38.02
C PRO A 19 12.32 -31.42 -36.98
N ASP A 20 13.10 -32.22 -36.26
CA ASP A 20 14.06 -31.84 -35.25
C ASP A 20 15.21 -30.99 -35.82
N GLY A 21 15.87 -30.28 -34.90
CA GLY A 21 16.87 -29.24 -35.20
C GLY A 21 18.09 -29.67 -36.01
N SER A 22 18.85 -28.63 -36.40
CA SER A 22 20.14 -28.63 -37.08
C SER A 22 20.14 -28.89 -38.59
N GLN A 23 19.76 -27.87 -39.38
CA GLN A 23 20.45 -27.48 -40.62
C GLN A 23 19.82 -26.19 -41.18
N ILE A 24 20.55 -25.08 -41.13
CA ILE A 24 20.24 -23.88 -41.91
C ILE A 24 20.65 -24.22 -43.34
N SER A 25 19.72 -24.72 -44.15
CA SER A 25 19.93 -24.83 -45.60
C SER A 25 19.59 -23.49 -46.25
N VAL A 26 20.61 -22.82 -46.77
CA VAL A 26 20.45 -21.72 -47.73
C VAL A 26 19.64 -22.27 -48.91
N LEU A 27 18.46 -21.71 -49.16
CA LEU A 27 17.67 -22.06 -50.34
C LEU A 27 18.45 -21.60 -51.58
N SER A 28 18.81 -22.53 -52.47
CA SER A 28 19.44 -22.20 -53.74
C SER A 28 18.50 -21.40 -54.63
N ILE A 29 19.08 -20.48 -55.41
CA ILE A 29 18.44 -19.50 -56.31
C ILE A 29 17.32 -20.09 -57.21
N ASP A 30 17.30 -21.39 -57.48
CA ASP A 30 16.30 -22.03 -58.34
C ASP A 30 14.86 -22.13 -57.76
N GLN A 31 14.62 -21.83 -56.49
CA GLN A 31 13.25 -21.78 -55.94
C GLN A 31 12.54 -20.43 -56.09
N THR A 32 13.23 -19.40 -56.62
CA THR A 32 12.68 -18.05 -56.84
C THR A 32 11.57 -17.99 -57.90
N ALA A 33 11.34 -19.07 -58.64
CA ALA A 33 10.33 -19.11 -59.70
C ALA A 33 8.87 -19.31 -59.21
N ARG A 34 8.62 -19.54 -57.91
CA ARG A 34 7.26 -19.90 -57.44
C ARG A 34 6.38 -18.75 -56.96
N TRP A 35 6.93 -17.55 -56.75
CA TRP A 35 6.16 -16.38 -56.28
C TRP A 35 6.73 -15.05 -56.81
N PRO A 36 6.48 -14.69 -58.08
CA PRO A 36 6.96 -13.43 -58.64
C PRO A 36 6.23 -12.26 -57.96
N GLY A 37 6.97 -11.43 -57.22
CA GLY A 37 6.47 -10.20 -56.57
C GLY A 37 6.65 -10.12 -55.05
N LEU A 38 7.13 -11.17 -54.39
CA LEU A 38 7.50 -11.11 -52.97
C LEU A 38 8.97 -10.68 -52.81
N VAL A 39 9.18 -9.49 -52.25
CA VAL A 39 10.50 -9.01 -51.83
C VAL A 39 10.92 -9.79 -50.58
N LEU A 40 12.05 -10.51 -50.64
CA LEU A 40 12.67 -11.12 -49.46
C LEU A 40 12.99 -10.03 -48.45
N GLN A 41 12.77 -10.32 -47.16
CA GLN A 41 13.07 -9.40 -46.07
C GLN A 41 14.52 -8.89 -46.24
N PRO A 42 14.77 -7.56 -46.30
CA PRO A 42 16.11 -7.04 -46.50
C PRO A 42 17.03 -7.54 -45.38
N ASP A 43 18.27 -7.91 -45.72
CA ASP A 43 19.27 -8.43 -44.78
C ASP A 43 19.48 -7.45 -43.62
N SER A 44 18.81 -7.69 -42.49
CA SER A 44 19.05 -6.96 -41.25
C SER A 44 20.33 -7.51 -40.62
N SER A 45 21.47 -6.94 -41.04
CA SER A 45 22.74 -7.19 -40.34
C SER A 45 22.54 -6.91 -38.84
N PRO A 46 22.96 -7.83 -37.94
CA PRO A 46 22.77 -7.64 -36.51
C PRO A 46 23.50 -6.37 -36.05
N VAL A 47 22.83 -5.53 -35.26
CA VAL A 47 23.39 -4.28 -34.73
C VAL A 47 24.66 -4.59 -33.95
N SER A 48 25.80 -4.00 -34.34
CA SER A 48 27.04 -4.18 -33.61
C SER A 48 27.03 -3.40 -32.28
N GLU A 49 27.80 -3.86 -31.30
CA GLU A 49 27.94 -3.20 -30.00
C GLU A 49 28.40 -1.73 -30.14
N SER A 50 29.33 -1.47 -31.07
CA SER A 50 29.85 -0.13 -31.34
C SER A 50 28.79 0.82 -31.90
N GLN A 51 27.93 0.33 -32.81
CA GLN A 51 26.81 1.09 -33.35
C GLN A 51 25.77 1.37 -32.28
N LEU A 52 25.43 0.36 -31.48
CA LEU A 52 24.49 0.51 -30.37
C LEU A 52 24.99 1.52 -29.31
N SER A 53 26.28 1.47 -28.96
CA SER A 53 26.88 2.43 -28.02
C SER A 53 26.80 3.87 -28.56
N THR A 54 27.01 4.05 -29.87
CA THR A 54 26.91 5.36 -30.52
C THR A 54 25.46 5.86 -30.52
N GLU A 55 24.50 5.00 -30.80
CA GLU A 55 23.07 5.31 -30.78
C GLU A 55 22.59 5.70 -29.38
N ILE A 56 22.94 4.91 -28.35
CA ILE A 56 22.58 5.21 -26.96
C ILE A 56 23.14 6.58 -26.53
N LYS A 57 24.37 6.93 -26.95
CA LYS A 57 24.96 8.25 -26.67
C LYS A 57 24.19 9.37 -27.38
N ALA A 58 23.77 9.15 -28.62
CA ALA A 58 22.99 10.13 -29.38
C ALA A 58 21.61 10.38 -28.73
N ILE A 59 20.89 9.31 -28.39
CA ILE A 59 19.60 9.39 -27.68
C ILE A 59 19.79 10.11 -26.34
N TYR A 60 20.81 9.75 -25.56
CA TYR A 60 21.09 10.41 -24.28
C TYR A 60 21.36 11.91 -24.44
N ALA A 61 22.10 12.31 -25.47
CA ALA A 61 22.35 13.73 -25.75
C ALA A 61 21.05 14.47 -26.11
N ALA A 62 20.20 13.88 -26.96
CA ALA A 62 18.89 14.44 -27.31
C ALA A 62 17.99 14.58 -26.08
N LEU A 63 17.93 13.55 -25.24
CA LEU A 63 17.20 13.52 -23.97
C LEU A 63 17.64 14.66 -23.04
N VAL A 64 18.95 14.85 -22.83
CA VAL A 64 19.45 15.91 -21.95
C VAL A 64 19.08 17.30 -22.48
N ILE A 65 19.12 17.50 -23.80
CA ILE A 65 18.68 18.75 -24.43
C ILE A 65 17.18 18.97 -24.21
N ALA A 66 16.36 17.93 -24.40
CA ALA A 66 14.92 18.00 -24.20
C ALA A 66 14.57 18.29 -22.72
N GLU A 67 15.22 17.62 -21.77
CA GLU A 67 15.04 17.86 -20.33
C GLU A 67 15.37 19.31 -19.96
N ALA A 68 16.50 19.84 -20.43
CA ALA A 68 16.90 21.22 -20.17
C ALA A 68 15.87 22.23 -20.71
N LYS A 69 15.35 21.98 -21.93
CA LYS A 69 14.29 22.80 -22.52
C LYS A 69 12.99 22.75 -21.71
N CYS A 70 12.52 21.57 -21.33
CA CYS A 70 11.34 21.40 -20.47
C CYS A 70 11.52 22.16 -19.15
N SER A 71 12.63 21.89 -18.44
CA SER A 71 12.89 22.48 -17.13
C SER A 71 12.92 24.01 -17.16
N ASN A 72 13.57 24.60 -18.17
CA ASN A 72 13.66 26.06 -18.30
C ASN A 72 12.31 26.69 -18.62
N LEU A 73 11.55 26.09 -19.55
CA LEU A 73 10.23 26.59 -19.92
C LEU A 73 9.23 26.43 -18.78
N ASP A 74 9.18 25.29 -18.10
CA ASP A 74 8.32 25.07 -16.94
C ASP A 74 8.60 26.08 -15.84
N THR A 75 9.87 26.34 -15.54
CA THR A 75 10.28 27.36 -14.56
C THR A 75 9.82 28.75 -14.98
N ALA A 76 9.99 29.11 -16.26
CA ALA A 76 9.52 30.38 -16.78
C ALA A 76 7.98 30.51 -16.71
N GLN A 77 7.25 29.44 -16.99
CA GLN A 77 5.79 29.42 -16.90
C GLN A 77 5.28 29.42 -15.46
N ALA A 78 5.97 28.76 -14.53
CA ALA A 78 5.64 28.81 -13.11
C ALA A 78 5.79 30.24 -12.56
N ASN A 79 6.88 30.93 -12.91
CA ASN A 79 7.16 32.29 -12.45
C ASN A 79 6.21 33.34 -13.06
N ASN A 80 5.75 33.14 -14.31
CA ASN A 80 4.88 34.07 -15.02
C ASN A 80 3.41 33.63 -15.06
N SER A 81 2.91 33.05 -13.96
CA SER A 81 1.58 32.42 -13.88
C SER A 81 0.39 33.33 -14.23
N SER A 82 0.56 34.65 -14.23
CA SER A 82 -0.48 35.64 -14.57
C SER A 82 -0.68 35.85 -16.07
N VAL A 83 0.28 35.46 -16.91
CA VAL A 83 0.20 35.64 -18.38
C VAL A 83 -0.62 34.51 -18.97
N GLU A 84 -1.72 34.84 -19.65
CA GLU A 84 -2.52 33.85 -20.38
C GLU A 84 -1.72 33.29 -21.56
N LEU A 85 -1.72 31.97 -21.69
CA LEU A 85 -1.13 31.26 -22.82
C LEU A 85 -2.24 30.91 -23.83
N ASP A 86 -1.91 31.07 -25.11
CA ASP A 86 -2.80 30.67 -26.18
C ASP A 86 -2.82 29.14 -26.39
N LYS A 87 -3.75 28.67 -27.22
CA LYS A 87 -3.89 27.25 -27.53
C LYS A 87 -2.64 26.64 -28.18
N SER A 88 -1.97 27.38 -29.05
CA SER A 88 -0.78 26.90 -29.77
C SER A 88 0.40 26.74 -28.82
N GLN A 89 0.55 27.64 -27.85
CA GLN A 89 1.58 27.60 -26.81
C GLN A 89 1.38 26.40 -25.90
N TRP A 90 0.15 26.13 -25.45
CA TRP A 90 -0.15 24.92 -24.68
C TRP A 90 0.14 23.63 -25.44
N GLN A 91 -0.24 23.58 -26.72
CA GLN A 91 0.04 22.43 -27.59
C GLN A 91 1.54 22.24 -27.81
N ALA A 92 2.32 23.32 -27.94
CA ALA A 92 3.77 23.27 -28.07
C ALA A 92 4.42 22.72 -26.79
N LEU A 93 3.99 23.18 -25.61
CA LEU A 93 4.48 22.65 -24.32
C LEU A 93 4.18 21.16 -24.17
N ILE A 94 2.93 20.73 -24.44
CA ILE A 94 2.57 19.31 -24.43
C ILE A 94 3.42 18.52 -25.44
N GLY A 95 3.62 19.06 -26.64
CA GLY A 95 4.45 18.44 -27.68
C GLY A 95 5.91 18.26 -27.27
N LEU A 96 6.46 19.23 -26.53
CA LEU A 96 7.81 19.15 -25.98
C LEU A 96 7.91 18.05 -24.91
N HIS A 97 6.99 18.02 -23.94
CA HIS A 97 6.98 16.97 -22.90
C HIS A 97 6.72 15.58 -23.49
N ARG A 98 5.88 15.47 -24.53
CA ARG A 98 5.72 14.23 -25.30
C ARG A 98 7.04 13.74 -25.88
N THR A 99 7.80 14.65 -26.50
CA THR A 99 9.11 14.34 -27.08
C THR A 99 10.05 13.84 -25.99
N LEU A 100 10.13 14.53 -24.86
CA LEU A 100 10.97 14.10 -23.73
C LEU A 100 10.59 12.69 -23.23
N LEU A 101 9.31 12.38 -23.10
CA LEU A 101 8.86 11.04 -22.70
C LEU A 101 9.24 9.96 -23.72
N TYR A 102 9.19 10.27 -25.03
CA TYR A 102 9.65 9.36 -26.08
C TYR A 102 11.16 9.14 -26.03
N GLU A 103 11.96 10.20 -25.87
CA GLU A 103 13.42 10.08 -25.74
C GLU A 103 13.81 9.19 -24.54
N HIS A 104 13.13 9.33 -23.40
CA HIS A 104 13.35 8.43 -22.28
C HIS A 104 12.96 6.99 -22.58
N HIS A 105 11.83 6.76 -23.26
CA HIS A 105 11.41 5.42 -23.68
C HIS A 105 12.46 4.79 -24.61
N ASP A 106 12.91 5.52 -25.62
CA ASP A 106 13.88 5.04 -26.60
C ASP A 106 15.24 4.77 -25.94
N PHE A 107 15.66 5.60 -24.99
CA PHE A 107 16.85 5.34 -24.17
C PHE A 107 16.71 4.03 -23.37
N LEU A 108 15.56 3.80 -22.75
CA LEU A 108 15.29 2.55 -22.02
C LEU A 108 15.29 1.34 -22.95
N MET A 109 14.66 1.43 -24.12
CA MET A 109 14.64 0.32 -25.08
C MET A 109 16.03 0.04 -25.66
N ALA A 110 16.78 1.07 -26.04
CA ALA A 110 18.12 0.94 -26.60
C ALA A 110 19.10 0.32 -25.60
N THR A 111 19.06 0.74 -24.34
CA THR A 111 19.93 0.18 -23.29
C THR A 111 19.59 -1.27 -22.94
N GLN A 112 18.35 -1.71 -23.16
CA GLN A 112 17.92 -3.10 -22.94
C GLN A 112 18.02 -3.99 -24.20
N HIS A 113 18.55 -3.47 -25.31
CA HIS A 113 18.72 -4.24 -26.55
C HIS A 113 19.57 -5.52 -26.32
N PRO A 114 19.29 -6.64 -27.02
CA PRO A 114 20.04 -7.89 -26.84
C PRO A 114 21.56 -7.76 -26.99
N ALA A 115 22.01 -6.86 -27.88
CA ALA A 115 23.43 -6.57 -28.11
C ALA A 115 24.07 -5.59 -27.09
N ALA A 116 23.31 -5.08 -26.10
CA ALA A 116 23.84 -4.18 -25.09
C ALA A 116 24.72 -4.92 -24.08
N THR A 117 25.88 -4.34 -23.76
CA THR A 117 26.76 -4.85 -22.70
C THR A 117 26.13 -4.66 -21.31
N PRO A 118 26.62 -5.37 -20.28
CA PRO A 118 26.16 -5.16 -18.90
C PRO A 118 26.27 -3.71 -18.43
N GLU A 119 27.32 -2.99 -18.85
CA GLU A 119 27.54 -1.59 -18.51
C GLU A 119 26.47 -0.70 -19.15
N LEU A 120 26.13 -0.93 -20.42
CA LEU A 120 25.08 -0.20 -21.13
C LEU A 120 23.70 -0.47 -20.51
N LYS A 121 23.42 -1.73 -20.15
CA LYS A 121 22.17 -2.12 -19.47
C LYS A 121 22.01 -1.49 -18.09
N ALA A 122 23.11 -1.13 -17.43
CA ALA A 122 23.11 -0.47 -16.11
C ALA A 122 22.94 1.06 -16.17
N LEU A 123 23.04 1.69 -17.35
CA LEU A 123 22.94 3.13 -17.50
C LEU A 123 21.62 3.72 -17.00
N PRO A 124 20.44 3.13 -17.27
CA PRO A 124 19.18 3.69 -16.78
C PRO A 124 19.12 3.85 -15.27
N THR A 125 19.66 2.88 -14.53
CA THR A 125 19.77 2.92 -13.07
C THR A 125 20.81 3.95 -12.65
N THR A 126 21.99 3.92 -13.26
CA THR A 126 23.12 4.83 -12.95
C THR A 126 22.72 6.30 -13.12
N TYR A 127 21.97 6.61 -14.17
CA TYR A 127 21.51 7.96 -14.47
C TYR A 127 20.17 8.31 -13.83
N SER A 128 19.59 7.41 -13.02
CA SER A 128 18.30 7.62 -12.35
C SER A 128 17.19 8.01 -13.34
N MET A 129 17.12 7.34 -14.49
CA MET A 129 16.21 7.66 -15.58
C MET A 129 14.74 7.78 -15.15
N PRO A 130 14.16 6.84 -14.35
CA PRO A 130 12.79 6.98 -13.88
C PRO A 130 12.55 8.25 -13.06
N ALA A 131 13.48 8.59 -12.16
CA ALA A 131 13.39 9.78 -11.31
C ALA A 131 13.42 11.08 -12.12
N ARG A 132 14.32 11.16 -13.11
CA ARG A 132 14.42 12.31 -14.01
C ARG A 132 13.18 12.45 -14.89
N MET A 133 12.73 11.35 -15.48
CA MET A 133 11.53 11.31 -16.31
C MET A 133 10.29 11.80 -15.54
N TRP A 134 10.09 11.34 -14.31
CA TRP A 134 8.98 11.86 -13.50
C TRP A 134 9.15 13.34 -13.20
N LYS A 135 10.32 13.75 -12.68
CA LYS A 135 10.56 15.13 -12.24
C LYS A 135 10.42 16.14 -13.38
N TYR A 136 11.16 15.93 -14.47
CA TYR A 136 11.28 16.88 -15.58
C TYR A 136 10.29 16.59 -16.71
N GLY A 137 9.92 15.33 -16.92
CA GLY A 137 8.99 14.94 -17.98
C GLY A 137 7.52 15.09 -17.60
N ILE A 138 7.15 14.90 -16.32
CA ILE A 138 5.74 14.78 -15.90
C ILE A 138 5.38 15.80 -14.82
N HIS A 139 6.00 15.69 -13.64
CA HIS A 139 5.57 16.37 -12.43
C HIS A 139 5.68 17.89 -12.51
N ALA A 140 6.84 18.43 -12.93
CA ALA A 140 7.02 19.88 -13.02
C ALA A 140 5.96 20.54 -13.91
N PHE A 141 5.70 19.96 -15.09
CA PHE A 141 4.69 20.46 -16.00
C PHE A 141 3.26 20.24 -15.50
N LEU A 142 2.96 19.11 -14.83
CA LEU A 142 1.67 18.93 -14.14
C LEU A 142 1.41 20.03 -13.12
N GLU A 143 2.43 20.46 -12.38
CA GLU A 143 2.28 21.55 -11.42
C GLU A 143 2.06 22.90 -12.12
N VAL A 144 2.74 23.20 -13.23
CA VAL A 144 2.46 24.39 -14.06
C VAL A 144 0.99 24.39 -14.52
N LEU A 145 0.53 23.27 -15.06
CA LEU A 145 -0.84 23.09 -15.50
C LEU A 145 -1.83 23.24 -14.33
N ARG A 146 -1.52 22.64 -13.17
CA ARG A 146 -2.38 22.69 -11.97
C ARG A 146 -2.58 24.11 -11.45
N HIS A 147 -1.52 24.91 -11.38
CA HIS A 147 -1.59 26.29 -10.85
C HIS A 147 -2.31 27.26 -11.78
N ARG A 148 -2.36 26.99 -13.09
CA ARG A 148 -2.99 27.85 -14.10
C ARG A 148 -4.46 27.50 -14.40
N ARG A 149 -5.06 26.61 -13.61
CA ARG A 149 -6.49 26.27 -13.71
C ARG A 149 -7.36 27.50 -13.37
N PRO A 150 -8.50 27.71 -14.05
CA PRO A 150 -9.18 26.77 -14.94
C PRO A 150 -8.73 26.80 -16.40
N SER A 151 -7.94 27.79 -16.83
CA SER A 151 -7.55 27.99 -18.25
C SER A 151 -6.83 26.78 -18.86
N SER A 152 -6.08 26.05 -18.04
CA SER A 152 -5.30 24.87 -18.41
C SER A 152 -6.06 23.53 -18.30
N GLN A 153 -7.35 23.51 -17.92
CA GLN A 153 -8.07 22.28 -17.53
C GLN A 153 -8.00 21.17 -18.61
N ASP A 154 -8.38 21.49 -19.85
CA ASP A 154 -8.43 20.50 -20.94
C ASP A 154 -7.03 20.03 -21.36
N TYR A 155 -6.04 20.92 -21.25
CA TYR A 155 -4.64 20.61 -21.52
C TYR A 155 -4.06 19.70 -20.44
N MET A 156 -4.40 19.94 -19.17
CA MET A 156 -4.03 19.08 -18.05
C MET A 156 -4.61 17.68 -18.21
N LEU A 157 -5.90 17.58 -18.58
CA LEU A 157 -6.53 16.29 -18.88
C LEU A 157 -5.80 15.57 -20.02
N SER A 158 -5.55 16.27 -21.13
CA SER A 158 -4.85 15.71 -22.30
C SER A 158 -3.45 15.21 -21.94
N PHE A 159 -2.72 15.99 -21.14
CA PHE A 159 -1.37 15.63 -20.70
C PHE A 159 -1.35 14.44 -19.74
N ILE A 160 -2.30 14.37 -18.79
CA ILE A 160 -2.43 13.21 -17.89
C ILE A 160 -2.66 11.93 -18.71
N TYR A 161 -3.54 11.95 -19.72
CA TYR A 161 -3.76 10.77 -20.57
C TYR A 161 -2.50 10.37 -21.35
N LEU A 162 -1.76 11.33 -21.90
CA LEU A 162 -0.49 11.08 -22.57
C LEU A 162 0.52 10.44 -21.61
N ALA A 163 0.74 11.04 -20.44
CA ALA A 163 1.66 10.53 -19.44
C ALA A 163 1.25 9.13 -18.95
N TYR A 164 -0.05 8.88 -18.75
CA TYR A 164 -0.58 7.59 -18.33
C TYR A 164 -0.37 6.50 -19.40
N GLN A 165 -0.57 6.83 -20.68
CA GLN A 165 -0.26 5.91 -21.79
C GLN A 165 1.24 5.59 -21.85
N MET A 166 2.10 6.60 -21.67
CA MET A 166 3.55 6.40 -21.62
C MET A 166 3.99 5.53 -20.44
N MET A 167 3.44 5.77 -19.25
CA MET A 167 3.76 4.93 -18.08
C MET A 167 3.24 3.50 -18.23
N THR A 168 2.05 3.32 -18.83
CA THR A 168 1.52 1.98 -19.14
C THR A 168 2.42 1.24 -20.12
N LEU A 169 2.88 1.92 -21.19
CA LEU A 169 3.82 1.34 -22.14
C LEU A 169 5.12 0.90 -21.44
N LEU A 170 5.71 1.75 -20.59
CA LEU A 170 6.92 1.42 -19.84
C LEU A 170 6.71 0.31 -18.80
N TYR A 171 5.52 0.23 -18.20
CA TYR A 171 5.11 -0.87 -17.33
C TYR A 171 5.16 -2.21 -18.08
N GLU A 172 4.80 -2.23 -19.38
CA GLU A 172 4.83 -3.43 -20.23
C GLU A 172 6.21 -3.71 -20.84
N THR A 173 6.94 -2.67 -21.27
CA THR A 173 8.18 -2.83 -22.06
C THR A 173 9.46 -2.73 -21.23
N ALA A 174 9.44 -2.09 -20.07
CA ALA A 174 10.61 -1.86 -19.22
C ALA A 174 10.39 -2.35 -17.76
N PRO A 175 10.20 -3.68 -17.56
CA PRO A 175 9.86 -4.26 -16.24
C PRO A 175 10.98 -4.13 -15.19
N ILE A 176 12.20 -3.75 -15.58
CA ILE A 176 13.30 -3.48 -14.65
C ILE A 176 12.95 -2.39 -13.62
N PHE A 177 12.04 -1.47 -13.95
CA PHE A 177 11.53 -0.42 -13.06
C PHE A 177 10.04 -0.58 -12.73
N LEU A 178 9.51 -1.81 -12.83
CA LEU A 178 8.09 -2.14 -12.64
C LEU A 178 7.47 -1.45 -11.43
N ASP A 179 8.13 -1.50 -10.28
CA ASP A 179 7.65 -0.90 -9.04
C ASP A 179 7.49 0.62 -9.15
N THR A 180 8.43 1.29 -9.84
CA THR A 180 8.35 2.73 -10.07
C THR A 180 7.18 3.07 -10.99
N TRP A 181 6.95 2.31 -12.05
CA TRP A 181 5.87 2.55 -12.99
C TRP A 181 4.49 2.34 -12.37
N ILE A 182 4.32 1.30 -11.54
CA ILE A 182 3.09 1.06 -10.76
C ILE A 182 2.74 2.29 -9.92
N GLU A 183 3.73 2.85 -9.22
CA GLU A 183 3.52 4.03 -8.39
C GLU A 183 3.21 5.29 -9.21
N CYS A 184 3.95 5.54 -10.30
CA CYS A 184 3.68 6.65 -11.22
C CYS A 184 2.26 6.59 -11.79
N LEU A 185 1.76 5.39 -12.12
CA LEU A 185 0.38 5.19 -12.59
C LEU A 185 -0.65 5.50 -11.50
N GLY A 186 -0.37 5.11 -10.25
CA GLY A 186 -1.18 5.49 -9.09
C GLY A 186 -1.21 7.00 -8.85
N ASP A 187 -0.06 7.68 -9.00
CA ASP A 187 0.06 9.13 -8.84
C ASP A 187 -0.67 9.88 -9.96
N LEU A 188 -0.54 9.46 -11.22
CA LEU A 188 -1.28 10.03 -12.34
C LEU A 188 -2.80 9.85 -12.19
N ALA A 189 -3.25 8.67 -11.76
CA ALA A 189 -4.66 8.42 -11.48
C ALA A 189 -5.17 9.31 -10.34
N ARG A 190 -4.35 9.55 -9.31
CA ARG A 190 -4.66 10.46 -8.20
C ARG A 190 -4.72 11.92 -8.66
N TYR A 191 -3.82 12.36 -9.54
CA TYR A 191 -3.89 13.67 -10.17
C TYR A 191 -5.20 13.83 -10.93
N ARG A 192 -5.59 12.84 -11.75
CA ARG A 192 -6.88 12.88 -12.44
C ARG A 192 -8.04 12.96 -11.45
N MET A 193 -8.09 12.07 -10.45
CA MET A 193 -9.13 12.11 -9.41
C MET A 193 -9.28 13.51 -8.80
N SER A 194 -8.17 14.19 -8.50
CA SER A 194 -8.16 15.49 -7.82
C SER A 194 -8.73 16.66 -8.65
N ILE A 195 -8.70 16.55 -9.98
CA ILE A 195 -9.16 17.62 -10.88
C ILE A 195 -10.60 17.41 -11.37
N GLU A 196 -11.21 16.26 -11.08
CA GLU A 196 -12.61 15.98 -11.41
C GLU A 196 -13.60 16.74 -10.52
N GLU A 197 -14.59 17.37 -11.15
CA GLU A 197 -15.68 18.04 -10.45
C GLU A 197 -16.86 17.10 -10.16
N GLU A 198 -17.11 16.15 -11.06
CA GLU A 198 -18.18 15.17 -10.95
C GLU A 198 -17.81 14.03 -9.99
N LYS A 199 -18.79 13.58 -9.20
CA LYS A 199 -18.55 12.58 -8.14
C LYS A 199 -18.20 11.22 -8.72
N GLU A 200 -18.82 10.84 -9.82
CA GLU A 200 -18.67 9.53 -10.45
C GLU A 200 -17.27 9.37 -11.07
N PRO A 201 -16.77 10.28 -11.94
CA PRO A 201 -15.39 10.25 -12.41
C PRO A 201 -14.38 10.36 -11.26
N HIS A 202 -14.64 11.19 -10.25
CA HIS A 202 -13.78 11.29 -9.07
C HIS A 202 -13.66 9.93 -8.37
N ALA A 203 -14.78 9.26 -8.08
CA ALA A 203 -14.77 7.93 -7.46
C ALA A 203 -14.08 6.89 -8.35
N GLN A 204 -14.33 6.90 -9.66
CA GLN A 204 -13.71 5.97 -10.60
C GLN A 204 -12.18 6.09 -10.60
N TRP A 205 -11.64 7.30 -10.71
CA TRP A 205 -10.20 7.52 -10.69
C TRP A 205 -9.58 7.30 -9.30
N GLY A 206 -10.36 7.52 -8.23
CA GLY A 206 -9.98 7.09 -6.89
C GLY A 206 -9.79 5.57 -6.79
N CYS A 207 -10.71 4.79 -7.37
CA CYS A 207 -10.57 3.34 -7.45
C CYS A 207 -9.36 2.90 -8.30
N VAL A 208 -9.10 3.57 -9.44
CA VAL A 208 -7.92 3.29 -10.28
C VAL A 208 -6.62 3.61 -9.54
N ALA A 209 -6.55 4.73 -8.82
CA ALA A 209 -5.40 5.05 -7.99
C ALA A 209 -5.20 4.00 -6.88
N ALA A 210 -6.29 3.61 -6.20
CA ALA A 210 -6.26 2.60 -5.16
C ALA A 210 -5.78 1.25 -5.68
N SER A 211 -6.21 0.80 -6.87
CA SER A 211 -5.75 -0.48 -7.44
C SER A 211 -4.23 -0.48 -7.69
N TRP A 212 -3.67 0.63 -8.18
CA TRP A 212 -2.22 0.74 -8.37
C TRP A 212 -1.44 0.74 -7.05
N TYR A 213 -1.88 1.50 -6.05
CA TYR A 213 -1.21 1.51 -4.75
C TYR A 213 -1.39 0.18 -3.99
N ILE A 214 -2.51 -0.51 -4.16
CA ILE A 214 -2.70 -1.87 -3.65
C ILE A 214 -1.67 -2.79 -4.30
N LYS A 215 -1.56 -2.80 -5.63
CA LYS A 215 -0.56 -3.59 -6.35
C LYS A 215 0.88 -3.27 -5.91
N ALA A 216 1.21 -1.99 -5.70
CA ALA A 216 2.50 -1.60 -5.14
C ALA A 216 2.70 -2.19 -3.72
N SER A 217 1.68 -2.10 -2.86
CA SER A 217 1.73 -2.58 -1.47
C SER A 217 1.68 -4.11 -1.35
N ASP A 218 1.24 -4.83 -2.39
CA ASP A 218 1.37 -6.29 -2.51
C ASP A 218 2.80 -6.70 -2.73
N ARG A 219 3.52 -5.94 -3.55
CA ARG A 219 4.93 -6.20 -3.85
C ARG A 219 5.85 -5.74 -2.72
N HIS A 220 5.49 -4.64 -2.06
CA HIS A 220 6.30 -4.02 -0.99
C HIS A 220 5.49 -3.71 0.27
N PRO A 221 4.92 -4.73 0.95
CA PRO A 221 4.05 -4.53 2.11
C PRO A 221 4.74 -3.84 3.31
N GLN A 222 6.06 -3.89 3.37
CA GLN A 222 6.86 -3.28 4.43
C GLN A 222 7.00 -1.75 4.33
N ILE A 223 6.62 -1.14 3.20
CA ILE A 223 6.83 0.29 2.91
C ILE A 223 5.61 1.11 3.34
N GLY A 224 5.80 1.96 4.34
CA GLY A 224 4.75 2.80 4.91
C GLY A 224 4.16 3.84 3.94
N ARG A 225 4.95 4.37 2.99
CA ARG A 225 4.50 5.43 2.08
C ARG A 225 3.33 4.99 1.19
N LEU A 226 3.28 3.70 0.81
CA LEU A 226 2.20 3.16 0.00
C LEU A 226 0.84 3.20 0.75
N TYR A 227 0.87 2.98 2.07
CA TYR A 227 -0.33 3.09 2.91
C TYR A 227 -0.72 4.54 3.21
N HIS A 228 0.23 5.48 3.16
CA HIS A 228 -0.07 6.92 3.18
C HIS A 228 -0.84 7.34 1.93
N HIS A 229 -0.39 6.87 0.75
CA HIS A 229 -1.11 7.09 -0.50
C HIS A 229 -2.54 6.53 -0.45
N LEU A 230 -2.72 5.30 0.03
CA LEU A 230 -4.05 4.73 0.25
C LEU A 230 -4.88 5.54 1.25
N ALA A 231 -4.29 6.04 2.34
CA ALA A 231 -4.98 6.88 3.31
C ALA A 231 -5.49 8.20 2.72
N ILE A 232 -4.77 8.79 1.76
CA ILE A 232 -5.21 10.02 1.07
C ILE A 232 -6.53 9.78 0.33
N LEU A 233 -6.66 8.62 -0.33
CA LEU A 233 -7.85 8.24 -1.10
C LEU A 233 -9.07 7.96 -0.21
N GLU A 234 -8.84 7.54 1.03
CA GLU A 234 -9.91 7.23 1.97
C GLU A 234 -10.66 8.47 2.46
N ARG A 235 -11.97 8.35 2.63
CA ARG A 235 -12.79 9.34 3.35
C ARG A 235 -12.45 9.35 4.84
N PRO A 236 -12.71 10.44 5.59
CA PRO A 236 -12.58 10.44 7.05
C PRO A 236 -13.39 9.27 7.67
N SER A 237 -12.67 8.29 8.22
CA SER A 237 -13.18 6.99 8.67
C SER A 237 -12.11 6.31 9.52
N LEU A 238 -12.46 5.25 10.27
CA LEU A 238 -11.47 4.46 11.00
C LEU A 238 -10.46 3.80 10.05
N ARG A 239 -10.88 3.46 8.82
CA ARG A 239 -9.97 2.95 7.77
C ARG A 239 -8.88 3.96 7.45
N LYS A 240 -9.20 5.25 7.34
CA LYS A 240 -8.20 6.30 7.13
C LYS A 240 -7.21 6.42 8.29
N PHE A 241 -7.68 6.35 9.54
CA PHE A 241 -6.81 6.31 10.72
C PHE A 241 -5.92 5.07 10.74
N ALA A 242 -6.48 3.90 10.39
CA ALA A 242 -5.74 2.65 10.30
C ALA A 242 -4.66 2.70 9.19
N CYS A 243 -4.95 3.27 8.02
CA CYS A 243 -3.97 3.42 6.94
C CYS A 243 -2.84 4.38 7.31
N TYR A 244 -3.12 5.53 7.91
CA TYR A 244 -2.07 6.42 8.43
C TYR A 244 -1.28 5.78 9.58
N GLY A 245 -1.98 5.12 10.51
CA GLY A 245 -1.34 4.37 11.59
C GLY A 245 -0.41 3.27 11.06
N LYS A 246 -0.85 2.54 10.04
CA LYS A 246 -0.06 1.54 9.33
C LYS A 246 1.15 2.14 8.64
N SER A 247 0.96 3.23 7.90
CA SER A 247 2.05 3.98 7.26
C SER A 247 3.17 4.34 8.25
N LEU A 248 2.81 4.67 9.48
CA LEU A 248 3.73 5.05 10.54
C LEU A 248 4.32 3.87 11.32
N THR A 249 3.70 2.69 11.26
CA THR A 249 4.08 1.50 12.06
C THR A 249 4.48 0.30 11.20
N CYS A 250 4.64 0.51 9.90
CA CYS A 250 5.35 -0.41 9.00
C CYS A 250 6.83 -0.55 9.40
N VAL A 251 7.44 -1.64 8.94
CA VAL A 251 8.89 -1.89 9.13
C VAL A 251 9.73 -0.75 8.57
N VAL A 252 9.35 -0.21 7.41
CA VAL A 252 9.89 1.03 6.85
C VAL A 252 8.82 2.12 6.99
N PRO A 253 8.80 2.87 8.11
CA PRO A 253 7.76 3.86 8.36
C PRO A 253 7.90 5.08 7.43
N PHE A 254 6.79 5.73 7.11
CA PHE A 254 6.78 7.00 6.37
C PHE A 254 6.38 8.15 7.29
N THR A 255 7.36 8.87 7.83
CA THR A 255 7.17 9.87 8.89
C THR A 255 6.31 11.06 8.46
N ASN A 256 6.30 11.42 7.18
CA ASN A 256 5.47 12.52 6.66
C ASN A 256 3.97 12.25 6.83
N ALA A 257 3.56 10.97 7.00
CA ALA A 257 2.19 10.64 7.33
C ALA A 257 1.73 11.25 8.67
N ARG A 258 2.64 11.63 9.57
CA ARG A 258 2.30 12.33 10.82
C ARG A 258 1.66 13.69 10.55
N ASP A 259 2.16 14.44 9.58
CA ASP A 259 1.62 15.77 9.28
C ASP A 259 0.26 15.64 8.57
N SER A 260 0.11 14.69 7.65
CA SER A 260 -1.20 14.40 7.04
C SER A 260 -2.23 13.89 8.06
N LEU A 261 -1.80 13.08 9.03
CA LEU A 261 -2.66 12.65 10.13
C LEU A 261 -3.02 13.83 11.04
N ARG A 262 -2.09 14.75 11.32
CA ARG A 262 -2.38 15.98 12.09
C ARG A 262 -3.47 16.82 11.42
N THR A 263 -3.34 17.07 10.11
CA THR A 263 -4.36 17.85 9.38
C THR A 263 -5.72 17.17 9.31
N LEU A 264 -5.77 15.83 9.37
CA LEU A 264 -7.02 15.09 9.56
C LEU A 264 -7.59 15.27 10.98
N CYS A 265 -6.74 15.21 12.01
CA CYS A 265 -7.16 15.20 13.41
C CYS A 265 -7.69 16.56 13.90
N GLU A 266 -7.04 17.66 13.53
CA GLU A 266 -7.39 19.02 13.99
C GLU A 266 -8.88 19.39 13.82
N PRO A 267 -9.50 19.23 12.62
CA PRO A 267 -10.92 19.53 12.45
C PRO A 267 -11.83 18.56 13.21
N ILE A 268 -11.46 17.27 13.29
CA ILE A 268 -12.25 16.24 14.00
C ILE A 268 -12.27 16.50 15.51
N ALA A 269 -11.13 16.86 16.08
CA ALA A 269 -11.01 17.18 17.50
C ALA A 269 -11.81 18.44 17.89
N SER A 270 -11.86 19.42 16.99
CA SER A 270 -12.56 20.70 17.19
C SER A 270 -14.09 20.59 17.00
N GLU A 271 -14.60 19.48 16.46
CA GLU A 271 -16.02 19.33 16.13
C GLU A 271 -16.87 19.11 17.40
N ALA A 272 -17.77 20.04 17.69
CA ALA A 272 -18.62 20.02 18.90
C ALA A 272 -19.84 19.09 18.79
N GLN A 273 -20.31 18.74 17.58
CA GLN A 273 -21.47 17.86 17.39
C GLN A 273 -21.19 16.76 16.35
N PRO A 274 -21.30 15.47 16.73
CA PRO A 274 -21.16 14.37 15.79
C PRO A 274 -22.43 14.18 14.92
N ALA A 275 -22.26 13.58 13.74
CA ALA A 275 -23.26 13.46 12.66
C ALA A 275 -24.60 12.75 13.06
N ARG A 276 -25.65 12.87 12.23
CA ARG A 276 -27.05 12.53 12.60
C ARG A 276 -27.47 11.03 12.55
N SER A 277 -26.59 10.04 12.36
CA SER A 277 -26.99 8.61 12.38
C SER A 277 -26.11 7.73 13.27
N VAL A 278 -26.70 6.74 13.96
CA VAL A 278 -26.06 5.95 15.05
C VAL A 278 -24.81 5.17 14.61
N GLY A 279 -24.80 4.52 13.44
CA GLY A 279 -23.61 3.83 12.92
C GLY A 279 -22.48 4.79 12.52
N LEU A 280 -22.82 5.96 11.94
CA LEU A 280 -21.85 7.02 11.68
C LEU A 280 -21.38 7.68 12.99
N LEU A 281 -22.21 7.68 14.03
CA LEU A 281 -21.88 8.21 15.35
C LEU A 281 -20.86 7.33 16.08
N SER A 282 -20.97 6.00 16.01
CA SER A 282 -20.02 5.11 16.68
C SER A 282 -18.63 5.19 16.03
N GLU A 283 -18.54 5.04 14.70
CA GLU A 283 -17.28 5.21 13.97
C GLU A 283 -16.67 6.61 14.17
N ALA A 284 -17.48 7.67 14.06
CA ALA A 284 -17.00 9.04 14.28
C ALA A 284 -16.51 9.28 15.72
N SER A 285 -17.14 8.64 16.72
CA SER A 285 -16.69 8.74 18.12
C SER A 285 -15.31 8.13 18.31
N PHE A 286 -15.03 7.00 17.66
CA PHE A 286 -13.68 6.41 17.65
C PHE A 286 -12.67 7.26 16.87
N CYS A 287 -13.06 7.81 15.71
CA CYS A 287 -12.20 8.75 14.98
C CYS A 287 -11.85 9.97 15.83
N LYS A 288 -12.82 10.52 16.57
CA LYS A 288 -12.61 11.63 17.49
C LYS A 288 -11.70 11.26 18.64
N LEU A 289 -11.89 10.08 19.25
CA LEU A 289 -11.02 9.57 20.30
C LEU A 289 -9.57 9.44 19.80
N HIS A 290 -9.33 8.81 18.65
CA HIS A 290 -7.98 8.69 18.07
C HIS A 290 -7.39 10.05 17.70
N ALA A 291 -8.18 10.99 17.20
CA ALA A 291 -7.72 12.36 16.94
C ALA A 291 -7.25 13.06 18.22
N LEU A 292 -8.02 12.94 19.30
CA LEU A 292 -7.68 13.54 20.59
C LEU A 292 -6.44 12.88 21.22
N ILE A 293 -6.29 11.56 21.09
CA ILE A 293 -5.08 10.85 21.53
C ILE A 293 -3.86 11.33 20.74
N PHE A 294 -3.96 11.42 19.42
CA PHE A 294 -2.87 11.86 18.55
C PHE A 294 -2.45 13.32 18.82
N LEU A 295 -3.42 14.21 19.06
CA LEU A 295 -3.19 15.62 19.39
C LEU A 295 -2.87 15.86 20.87
N ALA A 296 -2.69 14.80 21.67
CA ALA A 296 -2.35 14.88 23.08
C ALA A 296 -3.33 15.72 23.95
N ALA A 297 -4.64 15.58 23.71
CA ALA A 297 -5.67 16.36 24.40
C ALA A 297 -5.62 16.22 25.95
N PRO A 298 -6.19 17.18 26.72
CA PRO A 298 -6.26 17.09 28.18
C PRO A 298 -7.04 15.86 28.69
N ASP A 299 -6.70 15.35 29.87
CA ASP A 299 -7.25 14.09 30.40
C ASP A 299 -8.77 14.08 30.51
N ALA A 300 -9.38 15.14 31.03
CA ALA A 300 -10.84 15.23 31.13
C ALA A 300 -11.54 15.06 29.78
N VAL A 301 -10.93 15.57 28.70
CA VAL A 301 -11.46 15.46 27.33
C VAL A 301 -11.27 14.03 26.80
N LEU A 302 -10.12 13.43 27.04
CA LEU A 302 -9.82 12.05 26.66
C LEU A 302 -10.72 11.05 27.40
N GLU A 303 -10.95 11.24 28.69
CA GLU A 303 -11.83 10.40 29.51
C GLU A 303 -13.27 10.46 29.00
N GLN A 304 -13.78 11.66 28.73
CA GLN A 304 -15.13 11.84 28.18
C GLN A 304 -15.26 11.18 26.79
N ALA A 305 -14.30 11.42 25.89
CA ALA A 305 -14.29 10.81 24.56
C ALA A 305 -14.19 9.28 24.64
N SER A 306 -13.35 8.76 25.54
CA SER A 306 -13.19 7.32 25.79
C SER A 306 -14.50 6.73 26.29
N TYR A 307 -15.16 7.36 27.26
CA TYR A 307 -16.45 6.92 27.79
C TYR A 307 -17.51 6.86 26.68
N THR A 308 -17.62 7.92 25.88
CA THR A 308 -18.57 7.97 24.76
C THR A 308 -18.28 6.88 23.72
N ALA A 309 -17.05 6.74 23.23
CA ALA A 309 -16.70 5.73 22.24
C ALA A 309 -16.93 4.29 22.78
N MET A 310 -16.49 4.01 24.02
CA MET A 310 -16.67 2.70 24.65
C MET A 310 -18.13 2.36 24.93
N SER A 311 -19.00 3.37 25.13
CA SER A 311 -20.43 3.12 25.34
C SER A 311 -21.10 2.44 24.14
N PHE A 312 -20.62 2.71 22.91
CA PHE A 312 -21.10 2.03 21.70
C PHE A 312 -20.68 0.57 21.67
N LEU A 313 -19.43 0.21 22.01
CA LEU A 313 -19.03 -1.20 22.00
C LEU A 313 -19.84 -2.06 22.99
N ARG A 314 -20.29 -1.46 24.11
CA ARG A 314 -21.08 -2.14 25.15
C ARG A 314 -22.55 -2.33 24.78
N GLN A 315 -23.06 -1.59 23.81
CA GLN A 315 -24.44 -1.69 23.36
C GLN A 315 -24.52 -2.61 22.13
N PRO A 316 -25.36 -3.66 22.15
CA PRO A 316 -25.58 -4.52 20.99
C PRO A 316 -25.95 -3.70 19.74
N ASP A 317 -25.42 -4.12 18.58
CA ASP A 317 -25.77 -3.59 17.25
C ASP A 317 -25.46 -2.10 17.00
N THR A 318 -24.76 -1.41 17.90
CA THR A 318 -24.40 0.02 17.68
C THR A 318 -23.03 0.22 17.04
N PHE A 319 -22.17 -0.80 17.04
CA PHE A 319 -20.86 -0.79 16.41
C PHE A 319 -20.77 -1.87 15.32
N GLU A 320 -20.39 -1.46 14.11
CA GLU A 320 -20.29 -2.32 12.94
C GLU A 320 -18.98 -3.12 12.96
N TRP A 321 -18.90 -4.18 13.78
CA TRP A 321 -17.69 -5.00 13.95
C TRP A 321 -17.12 -5.54 12.64
N ARG A 322 -17.98 -5.95 11.71
CA ARG A 322 -17.56 -6.47 10.41
C ARG A 322 -16.75 -5.45 9.61
N ASP A 323 -17.20 -4.20 9.58
CA ASP A 323 -16.63 -3.15 8.74
C ASP A 323 -15.54 -2.32 9.46
N CYS A 324 -15.71 -2.11 10.78
CA CYS A 324 -14.88 -1.24 11.61
C CYS A 324 -13.93 -2.00 12.56
N GLY A 325 -14.12 -3.31 12.77
CA GLY A 325 -13.32 -4.08 13.73
C GLY A 325 -11.83 -4.09 13.39
N VAL A 326 -11.46 -4.52 12.19
CA VAL A 326 -10.05 -4.55 11.76
C VAL A 326 -9.40 -3.15 11.77
N PRO A 327 -10.04 -2.10 11.20
CA PRO A 327 -9.55 -0.73 11.33
C PRO A 327 -9.37 -0.27 12.78
N LEU A 328 -10.31 -0.58 13.68
CA LEU A 328 -10.20 -0.25 15.10
C LEU A 328 -9.00 -0.94 15.75
N ALA A 329 -8.79 -2.24 15.49
CA ALA A 329 -7.63 -2.96 16.02
C ALA A 329 -6.31 -2.32 15.56
N VAL A 330 -6.17 -2.04 14.26
CA VAL A 330 -4.96 -1.44 13.70
C VAL A 330 -4.74 -0.02 14.24
N ALA A 331 -5.79 0.79 14.37
CA ALA A 331 -5.71 2.14 14.94
C ALA A 331 -5.32 2.12 16.42
N ASN A 332 -5.91 1.22 17.22
CA ASN A 332 -5.56 0.99 18.63
C ASN A 332 -4.10 0.59 18.80
N ILE A 333 -3.63 -0.41 18.03
CA ILE A 333 -2.24 -0.87 18.08
C ILE A 333 -1.27 0.23 17.59
N SER A 334 -1.66 1.01 16.59
CA SER A 334 -0.86 2.15 16.11
C SER A 334 -0.69 3.22 17.20
N ALA A 335 -1.76 3.52 17.95
CA ALA A 335 -1.71 4.45 19.08
C ALA A 335 -0.83 3.91 20.22
N LEU A 336 -0.90 2.60 20.53
CA LEU A 336 -0.01 1.93 21.48
C LEU A 336 1.47 2.08 21.10
N LEU A 337 1.79 2.02 19.81
CA LEU A 337 3.12 2.24 19.26
C LEU A 337 3.51 3.72 19.14
N GLY A 338 2.72 4.64 19.69
CA GLY A 338 2.97 6.09 19.61
C GLY A 338 2.99 6.60 18.17
N TYR A 339 2.24 5.94 17.28
CA TYR A 339 2.27 6.16 15.84
C TYR A 339 3.70 6.13 15.27
N GLY A 340 4.43 5.08 15.65
CA GLY A 340 5.78 4.81 15.13
C GLY A 340 6.90 5.66 15.75
N SER A 341 6.65 6.36 16.85
CA SER A 341 7.69 7.17 17.51
C SER A 341 8.85 6.29 17.97
N ASP A 342 10.09 6.68 17.64
CA ASP A 342 11.30 5.97 18.06
C ASP A 342 11.49 5.98 19.59
N SER A 343 10.86 6.93 20.28
CA SER A 343 10.85 7.01 21.74
C SER A 343 9.78 6.13 22.39
N ASN A 344 8.93 5.46 21.61
CA ASN A 344 7.89 4.60 22.16
C ASN A 344 8.51 3.26 22.61
N PRO A 345 8.33 2.85 23.88
CA PRO A 345 8.99 1.64 24.37
C PRO A 345 8.53 0.34 23.68
N LEU A 346 7.26 0.24 23.29
CA LEU A 346 6.76 -0.93 22.55
C LEU A 346 7.33 -0.98 21.14
N ARG A 347 7.50 0.17 20.47
CA ARG A 347 8.19 0.24 19.17
C ARG A 347 9.62 -0.28 19.27
N LEU A 348 10.37 0.18 20.28
CA LEU A 348 11.73 -0.28 20.53
C LEU A 348 11.78 -1.80 20.75
N VAL A 349 10.85 -2.34 21.54
CA VAL A 349 10.74 -3.78 21.77
C VAL A 349 10.45 -4.54 20.48
N CYS A 350 9.60 -4.02 19.59
CA CYS A 350 9.35 -4.63 18.29
C CYS A 350 10.65 -4.72 17.46
N ASP A 351 11.38 -3.61 17.33
CA ASP A 351 12.58 -3.54 16.51
C ASP A 351 13.68 -4.48 17.05
N VAL A 352 13.91 -4.49 18.36
CA VAL A 352 14.87 -5.40 19.01
C VAL A 352 14.46 -6.87 18.84
N THR A 353 13.17 -7.18 18.95
CA THR A 353 12.66 -8.55 18.78
C THR A 353 12.90 -9.04 17.34
N ILE A 354 12.59 -8.20 16.35
CA ILE A 354 12.84 -8.50 14.93
C ILE A 354 14.33 -8.74 14.69
N GLN A 355 15.19 -7.84 15.18
CA GLN A 355 16.63 -7.97 15.04
C GLN A 355 17.16 -9.28 15.63
N ARG A 356 16.84 -9.58 16.90
CA ARG A 356 17.33 -10.78 17.61
C ARG A 356 16.89 -12.09 16.96
N ILE A 357 15.67 -12.15 16.41
CA ILE A 357 15.17 -13.34 15.72
C ILE A 357 15.87 -13.49 14.37
N ASN A 358 16.02 -12.40 13.61
CA ASN A 358 16.71 -12.42 12.32
C ASN A 358 18.18 -12.81 12.47
N GLU A 359 18.89 -12.29 13.48
CA GLU A 359 20.28 -12.66 13.78
C GLU A 359 20.42 -14.16 14.10
N ARG A 360 19.55 -14.72 14.96
CA ARG A 360 19.52 -16.17 15.25
C ARG A 360 19.25 -17.01 14.01
N THR A 361 18.39 -16.53 13.12
CA THR A 361 18.04 -17.22 11.88
C THR A 361 19.19 -17.15 10.87
N ARG A 362 19.93 -16.03 10.83
CA ARG A 362 21.11 -15.83 9.97
C ARG A 362 22.35 -16.58 10.44
N LEU A 363 22.54 -16.82 11.74
CA LEU A 363 23.69 -17.57 12.28
C LEU A 363 23.78 -19.05 11.81
N GLY A 364 22.83 -19.53 10.99
CA GLY A 364 22.93 -20.79 10.24
C GLY A 364 23.54 -20.68 8.83
N GLN A 365 23.84 -19.48 8.32
CA GLN A 365 24.41 -19.25 6.98
C GLN A 365 25.42 -18.09 7.05
N SER A 366 26.67 -18.34 6.63
CA SER A 366 27.77 -17.37 6.72
C SER A 366 27.64 -16.18 5.77
N ALA A 367 28.15 -15.02 6.23
CA ALA A 367 28.50 -13.76 5.52
C ALA A 367 27.51 -12.56 5.67
N PRO A 368 27.97 -11.30 5.47
CA PRO A 368 28.22 -10.35 6.56
C PRO A 368 27.17 -9.23 6.67
N ASN A 369 27.26 -8.52 7.80
CA ASN A 369 26.34 -7.50 8.30
C ASN A 369 26.14 -6.28 7.38
N HIS A 370 24.86 -5.97 7.12
CA HIS A 370 24.36 -4.58 7.03
C HIS A 370 22.95 -4.54 7.64
N VAL A 371 22.88 -4.28 8.93
CA VAL A 371 21.69 -3.75 9.62
C VAL A 371 22.18 -2.52 10.36
N ALA A 372 21.47 -1.41 10.23
CA ALA A 372 21.81 -0.17 10.90
C ALA A 372 22.02 -0.43 12.40
N THR A 373 23.14 0.04 12.92
CA THR A 373 23.45 0.07 14.34
C THR A 373 22.29 0.76 15.08
N PRO A 374 21.86 0.25 16.26
CA PRO A 374 20.94 1.01 17.10
C PRO A 374 21.54 2.39 17.30
N SER A 375 20.76 3.42 17.02
CA SER A 375 21.13 4.79 17.31
C SER A 375 21.58 4.86 18.77
N SER A 376 22.79 5.37 18.99
CA SER A 376 23.32 5.65 20.33
C SER A 376 22.23 6.28 21.17
N ILE A 377 22.04 5.77 22.39
CA ILE A 377 21.14 6.28 23.44
C ILE A 377 21.06 7.81 23.30
N ARG A 378 20.00 8.29 22.64
CA ARG A 378 19.75 9.73 22.52
C ARG A 378 19.37 10.20 23.90
N SER A 379 19.90 11.35 24.31
CA SER A 379 19.43 12.10 25.48
C SER A 379 17.91 12.01 25.54
N GLY A 380 17.38 11.45 26.64
CA GLY A 380 15.95 11.21 26.79
C GLY A 380 15.13 12.47 26.51
N PRO A 381 13.90 12.33 26.01
CA PRO A 381 13.02 13.48 25.83
C PRO A 381 12.87 14.26 27.14
N PRO A 382 12.62 15.59 27.09
CA PRO A 382 12.35 16.37 28.29
C PRO A 382 11.28 15.69 29.16
N GLU A 383 11.41 15.78 30.49
CA GLU A 383 10.55 15.07 31.46
C GLU A 383 9.04 15.26 31.17
N ALA A 384 8.63 16.48 30.81
CA ALA A 384 7.25 16.77 30.43
C ALA A 384 6.76 15.97 29.20
N LYS A 385 7.62 15.78 28.19
CA LYS A 385 7.29 14.99 26.99
C LYS A 385 7.26 13.49 27.30
N TYR A 386 8.08 13.03 28.24
CA TYR A 386 8.03 11.66 28.73
C TYR A 386 6.72 11.38 29.47
N GLU A 387 6.30 12.27 30.38
CA GLU A 387 5.05 12.12 31.13
C GLU A 387 3.81 12.17 30.22
N GLU A 388 3.79 13.09 29.24
CA GLU A 388 2.75 13.12 28.22
C GLU A 388 2.69 11.80 27.42
N THR A 389 3.84 11.28 26.99
CA THR A 389 3.92 10.01 26.26
C THR A 389 3.38 8.86 27.13
N ARG A 390 3.74 8.83 28.42
CA ARG A 390 3.28 7.82 29.38
C ARG A 390 1.77 7.89 29.57
N ARG A 391 1.21 9.09 29.75
CA ARG A 391 -0.22 9.34 29.90
C ARG A 391 -1.03 8.85 28.68
N LEU A 392 -0.63 9.27 27.47
CA LEU A 392 -1.30 8.87 26.23
C LEU A 392 -1.20 7.36 25.96
N LEU A 393 -0.08 6.76 26.35
CA LEU A 393 0.11 5.32 26.29
C LEU A 393 -0.87 4.58 27.19
N GLN A 394 -1.11 5.06 28.43
CA GLN A 394 -2.09 4.45 29.33
C GLN A 394 -3.52 4.54 28.77
N VAL A 395 -3.89 5.66 28.16
CA VAL A 395 -5.19 5.80 27.47
C VAL A 395 -5.29 4.80 26.31
N SER A 396 -4.27 4.76 25.45
CA SER A 396 -4.20 3.85 24.28
C SER A 396 -4.28 2.37 24.70
N LYS A 397 -3.61 2.03 25.81
CA LYS A 397 -3.66 0.70 26.43
C LYS A 397 -5.05 0.35 26.93
N ARG A 398 -5.67 1.25 27.70
CA ARG A 398 -7.03 1.04 28.22
C ARG A 398 -8.03 0.80 27.10
N ILE A 399 -8.04 1.63 26.06
CA ILE A 399 -9.00 1.48 24.94
C ILE A 399 -8.76 0.19 24.15
N THR A 400 -7.50 -0.24 24.01
CA THR A 400 -7.14 -1.50 23.33
C THR A 400 -7.65 -2.70 24.13
N LEU A 401 -7.39 -2.72 25.44
CA LEU A 401 -7.85 -3.78 26.34
C LEU A 401 -9.37 -3.79 26.47
N ASP A 402 -10.01 -2.64 26.61
CA ASP A 402 -11.47 -2.52 26.72
C ASP A 402 -12.16 -2.98 25.43
N SER A 403 -11.60 -2.67 24.26
CA SER A 403 -12.11 -3.18 22.98
C SER A 403 -12.02 -4.71 22.90
N LEU A 404 -10.89 -5.30 23.30
CA LEU A 404 -10.70 -6.75 23.38
C LEU A 404 -11.67 -7.39 24.38
N HIS A 405 -11.73 -6.85 25.59
CA HIS A 405 -12.57 -7.34 26.68
C HIS A 405 -14.04 -7.27 26.35
N THR A 406 -14.48 -6.25 25.60
CA THR A 406 -15.86 -6.16 25.15
C THR A 406 -16.24 -7.34 24.26
N VAL A 407 -15.37 -7.75 23.34
CA VAL A 407 -15.63 -8.91 22.47
C VAL A 407 -15.60 -10.22 23.26
N VAL A 408 -14.60 -10.45 24.11
CA VAL A 408 -14.48 -11.73 24.84
C VAL A 408 -15.51 -11.90 25.96
N ARG A 409 -16.08 -10.81 26.48
CA ARG A 409 -17.15 -10.83 27.49
C ARG A 409 -18.55 -10.82 26.89
N CYS A 410 -18.69 -10.54 25.59
CA CYS A 410 -19.99 -10.47 24.95
C CYS A 410 -20.71 -11.84 25.05
N PRO A 411 -22.02 -11.85 25.40
CA PRO A 411 -22.80 -13.08 25.42
C PRO A 411 -22.71 -13.83 24.07
N PRO A 412 -22.71 -15.17 24.07
CA PRO A 412 -22.52 -15.96 22.86
C PRO A 412 -23.75 -15.86 21.93
N GLY A 413 -23.75 -14.85 21.06
CA GLY A 413 -24.58 -14.79 19.85
C GLY A 413 -23.76 -15.21 18.64
N ILE A 414 -24.28 -16.14 17.82
CA ILE A 414 -23.57 -16.66 16.64
C ILE A 414 -23.18 -15.52 15.69
N ALA A 415 -24.10 -14.59 15.42
CA ALA A 415 -23.86 -13.44 14.55
C ALA A 415 -22.75 -12.51 15.09
N PHE A 416 -22.82 -12.14 16.37
CA PHE A 416 -21.80 -11.29 17.00
C PHE A 416 -20.41 -11.93 16.96
N ILE A 417 -20.30 -13.23 17.26
CA ILE A 417 -19.02 -13.95 17.17
C ILE A 417 -18.51 -13.85 15.74
N GLN A 418 -19.32 -14.19 14.74
CA GLN A 418 -18.93 -14.16 13.32
C GLN A 418 -18.45 -12.78 12.85
N ASP A 419 -19.14 -11.70 13.22
CA ASP A 419 -18.80 -10.32 12.83
C ASP A 419 -17.53 -9.80 13.51
N SER A 420 -17.21 -10.30 14.71
CA SER A 420 -16.02 -9.90 15.46
C SER A 420 -14.78 -10.77 15.20
N LEU A 421 -14.91 -11.88 14.46
CA LEU A 421 -13.81 -12.83 14.25
C LEU A 421 -12.57 -12.19 13.58
N ALA A 422 -12.77 -11.29 12.62
CA ALA A 422 -11.65 -10.62 11.94
C ALA A 422 -10.85 -9.73 12.92
N PHE A 423 -11.55 -8.95 13.74
CA PHE A 423 -10.95 -8.19 14.84
C PHE A 423 -10.19 -9.09 15.81
N MET A 424 -10.81 -10.21 16.23
CA MET A 424 -10.18 -11.15 17.16
C MET A 424 -8.95 -11.83 16.57
N GLY A 425 -8.96 -12.17 15.28
CA GLY A 425 -7.79 -12.70 14.58
C GLY A 425 -6.61 -11.73 14.61
N VAL A 426 -6.85 -10.44 14.35
CA VAL A 426 -5.84 -9.37 14.44
C VAL A 426 -5.33 -9.21 15.88
N MET A 427 -6.24 -9.14 16.86
CA MET A 427 -5.86 -8.97 18.26
C MET A 427 -5.08 -10.16 18.80
N PHE A 428 -5.47 -11.40 18.48
CA PHE A 428 -4.71 -12.59 18.89
C PHE A 428 -3.35 -12.71 18.19
N CYS A 429 -3.24 -12.27 16.93
CA CYS A 429 -1.96 -12.12 16.24
C CYS A 429 -1.04 -11.15 17.00
N PHE A 430 -1.56 -9.98 17.38
CA PHE A 430 -0.81 -8.99 18.16
C PHE A 430 -0.43 -9.51 19.56
N ILE A 431 -1.36 -10.15 20.29
CA ILE A 431 -1.09 -10.75 21.60
C ILE A 431 -0.02 -11.86 21.50
N HIS A 432 -0.09 -12.68 20.46
CA HIS A 432 0.93 -13.70 20.18
C HIS A 432 2.31 -13.05 20.00
N PHE A 433 2.39 -11.97 19.21
CA PHE A 433 3.63 -11.21 19.05
C PHE A 433 4.12 -10.61 20.37
N VAL A 434 3.25 -9.99 21.18
CA VAL A 434 3.63 -9.43 22.49
C VAL A 434 4.20 -10.52 23.42
N CYS A 435 3.58 -11.70 23.46
CA CYS A 435 4.08 -12.84 24.23
C CYS A 435 5.45 -13.31 23.71
N LEU A 436 5.65 -13.34 22.40
CA LEU A 436 6.94 -13.64 21.78
C LEU A 436 7.99 -12.59 22.17
N ALA A 437 7.67 -11.31 22.04
CA ALA A 437 8.56 -10.20 22.40
C ALA A 437 8.92 -10.20 23.89
N LYS A 438 7.97 -10.50 24.79
CA LYS A 438 8.20 -10.66 26.24
C LYS A 438 9.27 -11.71 26.51
N ARG A 439 9.22 -12.83 25.79
CA ARG A 439 10.20 -13.91 25.90
C ARG A 439 11.55 -13.49 25.32
N GLU A 440 11.56 -12.86 24.15
CA GLU A 440 12.80 -12.44 23.48
C GLU A 440 13.53 -11.30 24.20
N THR A 441 12.82 -10.56 25.06
CA THR A 441 13.35 -9.51 25.92
C THR A 441 13.51 -9.93 27.38
N GLN A 442 13.32 -11.21 27.74
CA GLN A 442 13.32 -11.67 29.13
C GLN A 442 14.63 -11.39 29.89
N ASN A 443 15.76 -11.41 29.18
CA ASN A 443 17.09 -11.17 29.74
C ASN A 443 17.46 -9.68 29.82
N ASP A 444 16.55 -8.80 29.38
CA ASP A 444 16.72 -7.35 29.34
C ASP A 444 15.70 -6.70 30.29
N PRO A 445 16.10 -6.37 31.53
CA PRO A 445 15.16 -5.87 32.53
C PRO A 445 14.43 -4.59 32.12
N GLU A 446 15.10 -3.70 31.38
CA GLU A 446 14.54 -2.42 30.93
C GLU A 446 13.49 -2.61 29.84
N LEU A 447 13.79 -3.42 28.82
CA LEU A 447 12.83 -3.75 27.76
C LEU A 447 11.65 -4.59 28.30
N ARG A 448 11.92 -5.52 29.21
CA ARG A 448 10.88 -6.32 29.87
C ARG A 448 9.94 -5.43 30.68
N MET A 449 10.49 -4.50 31.46
CA MET A 449 9.70 -3.53 32.22
C MET A 449 8.88 -2.64 31.28
N SER A 450 9.50 -2.16 30.20
CA SER A 450 8.84 -1.35 29.17
C SER A 450 7.63 -2.07 28.57
N LEU A 451 7.78 -3.35 28.20
CA LEU A 451 6.67 -4.14 27.67
C LEU A 451 5.55 -4.32 28.69
N CYS A 452 5.89 -4.64 29.95
CA CYS A 452 4.90 -4.76 31.04
C CYS A 452 4.14 -3.47 31.30
N LEU A 453 4.79 -2.31 31.19
CA LEU A 453 4.14 -1.01 31.41
C LEU A 453 3.22 -0.61 30.25
N VAL A 454 3.59 -0.96 29.01
CA VAL A 454 2.84 -0.60 27.80
C VAL A 454 1.63 -1.51 27.58
N PHE A 455 1.85 -2.83 27.53
CA PHE A 455 0.81 -3.83 27.27
C PHE A 455 1.30 -5.20 27.75
N GLY A 456 1.11 -5.49 29.03
CA GLY A 456 1.48 -6.77 29.61
C GLY A 456 0.41 -7.83 29.31
N PRO A 457 0.78 -9.03 28.80
CA PRO A 457 -0.16 -10.15 28.70
C PRO A 457 -0.86 -10.47 30.04
N ASP A 458 -0.25 -10.11 31.17
CA ASP A 458 -0.78 -10.30 32.51
C ASP A 458 -2.09 -9.51 32.80
N GLU A 459 -2.40 -8.47 32.01
CA GLU A 459 -3.58 -7.63 32.17
C GLU A 459 -4.79 -8.10 31.34
N ILE A 460 -4.58 -9.10 30.48
CA ILE A 460 -5.63 -9.71 29.69
C ILE A 460 -6.48 -10.59 30.60
N ALA A 461 -7.81 -10.46 30.52
CA ALA A 461 -8.74 -11.31 31.22
C ALA A 461 -8.77 -12.73 30.62
N TRP A 462 -7.73 -13.53 30.88
CA TRP A 462 -7.54 -14.86 30.28
C TRP A 462 -8.67 -15.84 30.54
N ALA A 463 -9.39 -15.71 31.66
CA ALA A 463 -10.59 -16.49 31.92
C ALA A 463 -11.72 -16.18 30.91
N ASP A 464 -11.87 -14.91 30.53
CA ASP A 464 -12.83 -14.48 29.52
C ASP A 464 -12.36 -14.92 28.12
N VAL A 465 -11.06 -14.85 27.83
CA VAL A 465 -10.47 -15.38 26.59
C VAL A 465 -10.71 -16.89 26.46
N ALA A 466 -10.45 -17.67 27.51
CA ALA A 466 -10.71 -19.11 27.52
C ALA A 466 -12.20 -19.41 27.30
N ARG A 467 -13.10 -18.65 27.95
CA ARG A 467 -14.55 -18.78 27.73
C ARG A 467 -14.95 -18.47 26.29
N TYR A 468 -14.41 -17.40 25.71
CA TYR A 468 -14.64 -17.03 24.32
C TYR A 468 -14.15 -18.14 23.37
N LEU A 469 -12.94 -18.65 23.54
CA LEU A 469 -12.38 -19.74 22.73
C LEU A 469 -13.20 -21.03 22.87
N ASN A 470 -13.68 -21.36 24.07
CA ASN A 470 -14.58 -22.51 24.29
C ASN A 470 -15.94 -22.33 23.60
N ASN A 471 -16.48 -21.11 23.58
CA ASN A 471 -17.72 -20.82 22.85
C ASN A 471 -17.49 -20.94 21.33
N LEU A 472 -16.36 -20.42 20.84
CA LEU A 472 -15.97 -20.55 19.45
C LEU A 472 -15.74 -22.02 19.06
N ALA A 473 -15.10 -22.81 19.93
CA ALA A 473 -14.85 -24.24 19.73
C ALA A 473 -16.15 -25.06 19.63
N ARG A 474 -17.24 -24.61 20.26
CA ARG A 474 -18.58 -25.21 20.09
C ARG A 474 -19.19 -24.94 18.72
N LEU A 475 -18.91 -23.78 18.13
CA LEU A 475 -19.36 -23.42 16.78
C LEU A 475 -18.48 -24.04 15.70
N ARG A 476 -17.17 -24.11 15.96
CA ARG A 476 -16.13 -24.63 15.09
C ARG A 476 -15.22 -25.56 15.89
N PRO A 477 -15.44 -26.89 15.85
CA PRO A 477 -14.63 -27.85 16.59
C PRO A 477 -13.14 -27.73 16.26
N VAL A 478 -12.31 -27.77 17.31
CA VAL A 478 -10.85 -27.76 17.17
C VAL A 478 -10.41 -29.11 16.60
N THR A 479 -9.77 -29.10 15.43
CA THR A 479 -9.30 -30.32 14.76
C THR A 479 -7.89 -30.72 15.21
N ASP A 480 -7.57 -32.02 15.16
CA ASP A 480 -6.21 -32.52 15.47
C ASP A 480 -5.13 -31.86 14.61
N ARG A 481 -5.44 -31.61 13.33
CA ARG A 481 -4.55 -30.89 12.41
C ARG A 481 -4.26 -29.48 12.93
N LEU A 482 -5.28 -28.74 13.35
CA LEU A 482 -5.10 -27.39 13.92
C LEU A 482 -4.21 -27.44 15.15
N VAL A 483 -4.46 -28.39 16.07
CA VAL A 483 -3.64 -28.58 17.27
C VAL A 483 -2.19 -28.88 16.93
N GLN A 484 -1.94 -29.80 15.98
CA GLN A 484 -0.60 -30.17 15.54
C GLN A 484 0.13 -28.99 14.88
N SER A 485 -0.53 -28.29 13.95
CA SER A 485 0.00 -27.09 13.30
C SER A 485 0.34 -26.01 14.33
N ALA A 486 -0.55 -25.75 15.29
CA ALA A 486 -0.34 -24.77 16.34
C ALA A 486 0.86 -25.13 17.23
N ARG A 487 0.95 -26.39 17.68
CA ARG A 487 2.09 -26.90 18.46
C ARG A 487 3.41 -26.69 17.74
N GLN A 488 3.46 -27.04 16.45
CA GLN A 488 4.69 -26.97 15.66
C GLN A 488 5.03 -25.55 15.17
N GLY A 489 4.13 -24.58 15.36
CA GLY A 489 4.27 -23.24 14.79
C GLY A 489 4.19 -23.22 13.26
N ILE A 490 3.49 -24.19 12.67
CA ILE A 490 3.25 -24.29 11.23
C ILE A 490 1.91 -23.60 10.94
N TRP A 491 1.85 -22.84 9.85
CA TRP A 491 0.61 -22.15 9.45
C TRP A 491 -0.47 -23.15 9.00
N LEU A 492 -1.74 -22.80 9.19
CA LEU A 492 -2.86 -23.64 8.77
C LEU A 492 -2.96 -23.70 7.24
N GLU A 493 -2.47 -24.78 6.65
CA GLU A 493 -2.77 -25.10 5.25
C GLU A 493 -4.11 -25.85 5.18
N LYS A 494 -4.96 -25.51 4.21
CA LYS A 494 -5.89 -26.46 3.63
C LYS A 494 -5.64 -26.47 2.13
N ALA A 495 -5.47 -27.65 1.53
CA ALA A 495 -5.45 -27.76 0.08
C ALA A 495 -6.83 -27.28 -0.44
N GLY A 496 -6.84 -26.16 -1.18
CA GLY A 496 -8.05 -25.56 -1.76
C GLY A 496 -8.72 -24.43 -0.97
N GLU A 497 -8.34 -24.15 0.29
CA GLU A 497 -8.93 -23.04 1.10
C GLU A 497 -7.89 -22.11 1.75
N GLY A 498 -6.59 -22.35 1.56
CA GLY A 498 -5.51 -21.55 2.13
C GLY A 498 -5.23 -20.24 1.40
N LYS A 499 -6.23 -19.35 1.27
CA LYS A 499 -6.03 -17.98 0.77
C LYS A 499 -5.85 -16.99 1.93
N PRO A 500 -5.06 -15.92 1.75
CA PRO A 500 -5.03 -14.81 2.69
C PRO A 500 -6.43 -14.23 2.91
N LEU A 501 -6.73 -13.86 4.16
CA LEU A 501 -7.95 -13.15 4.51
C LEU A 501 -7.81 -11.64 4.27
N PRO A 502 -8.91 -10.89 4.08
CA PRO A 502 -8.84 -9.43 3.92
C PRO A 502 -8.02 -8.72 5.02
N GLU A 503 -8.18 -9.17 6.26
CA GLU A 503 -7.41 -8.67 7.41
C GLU A 503 -5.92 -9.00 7.37
N ASP A 504 -5.50 -10.09 6.68
CA ASP A 504 -4.08 -10.44 6.53
C ASP A 504 -3.37 -9.37 5.69
N PHE A 505 -4.00 -8.92 4.60
CA PHE A 505 -3.52 -7.78 3.79
C PHE A 505 -3.48 -6.48 4.61
N SER A 506 -4.44 -6.31 5.51
CA SER A 506 -4.52 -5.14 6.37
C SER A 506 -3.35 -5.06 7.35
N ILE A 507 -2.85 -6.19 7.87
CA ILE A 507 -1.81 -6.20 8.90
C ILE A 507 -0.41 -6.57 8.42
N ARG A 508 -0.25 -7.23 7.26
CA ARG A 508 1.09 -7.55 6.74
C ARG A 508 1.94 -6.29 6.57
N GLY A 509 3.23 -6.42 6.83
CA GLY A 509 4.21 -5.33 6.76
C GLY A 509 4.26 -4.41 7.98
N LEU A 510 3.34 -4.56 8.94
CA LEU A 510 3.43 -3.91 10.26
C LEU A 510 4.56 -4.55 11.09
N VAL A 511 5.26 -3.76 11.89
CA VAL A 511 6.38 -4.24 12.72
C VAL A 511 5.98 -5.38 13.65
N TRP A 512 4.79 -5.34 14.23
CA TRP A 512 4.29 -6.37 15.15
C TRP A 512 3.70 -7.60 14.43
N ALA A 513 3.51 -7.52 13.10
CA ALA A 513 3.04 -8.63 12.28
C ALA A 513 4.18 -9.27 11.45
N TYR A 514 5.44 -8.88 11.71
CA TYR A 514 6.60 -9.25 10.90
C TYR A 514 6.78 -10.77 10.76
N PHE A 515 6.50 -11.52 11.82
CA PHE A 515 6.62 -12.98 11.87
C PHE A 515 5.27 -13.70 11.80
N SER A 516 4.20 -13.00 11.39
CA SER A 516 2.83 -13.51 11.45
C SER A 516 2.39 -14.24 10.20
N PHE A 517 3.17 -14.20 9.13
CA PHE A 517 2.86 -14.88 7.88
C PHE A 517 4.08 -15.65 7.39
N ARG A 518 3.82 -16.78 6.71
CA ARG A 518 4.86 -17.52 6.01
C ARG A 518 5.22 -16.83 4.68
N PRO A 519 6.45 -16.97 4.19
CA PRO A 519 6.80 -16.68 2.80
C PRO A 519 5.87 -17.43 1.85
N GLY A 520 5.52 -16.75 0.76
CA GLY A 520 4.59 -17.27 -0.23
C GLY A 520 3.12 -17.30 0.19
N TRP A 521 2.77 -16.86 1.41
CA TRP A 521 1.36 -16.79 1.83
C TRP A 521 0.51 -15.92 0.91
N PHE A 522 1.09 -14.83 0.41
CA PHE A 522 0.44 -13.87 -0.47
C PHE A 522 0.77 -14.09 -1.95
N ASP A 523 1.41 -15.20 -2.31
CA ASP A 523 1.67 -15.55 -3.71
C ASP A 523 0.38 -16.14 -4.29
N SER A 524 -0.49 -15.29 -4.84
CA SER A 524 -1.61 -15.71 -5.69
C SER A 524 -1.37 -15.31 -7.14
N ASP A 525 -2.03 -15.98 -8.08
CA ASP A 525 -2.06 -15.53 -9.47
C ASP A 525 -2.63 -14.10 -9.53
N GLU A 526 -1.97 -13.22 -10.28
CA GLU A 526 -2.09 -11.75 -10.22
C GLU A 526 -3.47 -11.18 -10.62
N ASP A 527 -4.44 -12.02 -11.00
CA ASP A 527 -5.74 -11.62 -11.58
C ASP A 527 -6.93 -11.70 -10.59
N GLU A 528 -6.72 -12.13 -9.34
CA GLU A 528 -7.80 -12.25 -8.33
C GLU A 528 -7.92 -11.05 -7.37
N ASP A 529 -7.26 -9.93 -7.65
CA ASP A 529 -7.21 -8.75 -6.76
C ASP A 529 -8.58 -8.22 -6.35
N TRP A 530 -9.57 -8.27 -7.24
CA TRP A 530 -10.95 -7.84 -6.98
C TRP A 530 -11.70 -8.76 -6.02
N LEU A 531 -11.26 -10.01 -5.86
CA LEU A 531 -11.91 -11.00 -5.00
C LEU A 531 -11.40 -10.96 -3.55
N ARG A 532 -10.29 -10.28 -3.26
CA ARG A 532 -9.65 -10.30 -1.93
C ARG A 532 -10.53 -9.76 -0.79
N ASN A 533 -11.52 -8.92 -1.11
CA ASN A 533 -12.47 -8.34 -0.16
C ASN A 533 -13.86 -9.02 -0.20
N VAL A 534 -14.03 -10.06 -1.03
CA VAL A 534 -15.30 -10.79 -1.14
C VAL A 534 -15.37 -11.83 -0.05
N GLU A 535 -16.25 -11.60 0.94
CA GLU A 535 -16.48 -12.55 2.02
C GLU A 535 -17.38 -13.70 1.55
N MET A 536 -16.91 -14.93 1.76
CA MET A 536 -17.64 -16.17 1.50
C MET A 536 -17.84 -16.96 2.80
N ALA A 537 -18.66 -17.99 2.80
CA ALA A 537 -18.83 -18.87 3.96
C ALA A 537 -17.49 -19.51 4.42
N SER A 538 -16.58 -19.77 3.49
CA SER A 538 -15.22 -20.23 3.77
C SER A 538 -14.39 -19.18 4.53
N THR A 539 -14.60 -17.88 4.29
CA THR A 539 -13.93 -16.78 4.99
C THR A 539 -14.22 -16.82 6.49
N HIS A 540 -15.50 -16.95 6.89
CA HIS A 540 -15.87 -17.06 8.31
C HIS A 540 -15.27 -18.31 8.97
N THR A 541 -15.21 -19.42 8.24
CA THR A 541 -14.60 -20.66 8.72
C THR A 541 -13.10 -20.47 8.97
N ALA A 542 -12.39 -19.89 8.01
CA ALA A 542 -10.96 -19.60 8.12
C ALA A 542 -10.64 -18.61 9.25
N ARG A 543 -11.50 -17.61 9.49
CA ARG A 543 -11.37 -16.69 10.63
C ARG A 543 -11.51 -17.39 11.97
N ALA A 544 -12.50 -18.26 12.11
CA ALA A 544 -12.68 -19.08 13.32
C ALA A 544 -11.47 -19.98 13.56
N ASP A 545 -11.00 -20.68 12.52
CA ASP A 545 -9.81 -21.53 12.58
C ASP A 545 -8.57 -20.72 12.98
N ARG A 546 -8.43 -19.47 12.50
CA ARG A 546 -7.31 -18.58 12.87
C ARG A 546 -7.34 -18.16 14.32
N ALA A 547 -8.51 -17.78 14.84
CA ALA A 547 -8.66 -17.42 16.23
C ALA A 547 -8.37 -18.60 17.16
N LEU A 548 -8.88 -19.79 16.83
CA LEU A 548 -8.60 -21.04 17.55
C LEU A 548 -7.11 -21.41 17.46
N TYR A 549 -6.50 -21.28 16.29
CA TYR A 549 -5.07 -21.51 16.08
C TYR A 549 -4.21 -20.69 17.02
N TYR A 550 -4.40 -19.37 17.06
CA TYR A 550 -3.66 -18.52 17.99
C TYR A 550 -3.96 -18.86 19.45
N GLY A 551 -5.21 -19.18 19.79
CA GLY A 551 -5.59 -19.64 21.13
C GLY A 551 -4.82 -20.88 21.57
N VAL A 552 -4.73 -21.91 20.70
CA VAL A 552 -3.98 -23.14 20.96
C VAL A 552 -2.47 -22.86 21.03
N ARG A 553 -1.94 -21.98 20.18
CA ARG A 553 -0.53 -21.57 20.24
C ARG A 553 -0.17 -20.90 21.55
N LEU A 554 -1.02 -19.98 22.01
CA LEU A 554 -0.86 -19.32 23.30
C LEU A 554 -0.94 -20.34 24.44
N ALA A 555 -1.84 -21.32 24.36
CA ALA A 555 -1.98 -22.36 25.36
C ALA A 555 -0.76 -23.30 25.48
N PHE A 556 -0.04 -23.56 24.37
CA PHE A 556 1.18 -24.37 24.42
C PHE A 556 2.44 -23.57 24.73
N GLY A 557 2.50 -22.30 24.33
CA GLY A 557 3.71 -21.49 24.42
C GLY A 557 3.74 -20.46 25.55
N THR A 558 2.67 -20.33 26.34
CA THR A 558 2.59 -19.35 27.42
C THR A 558 1.95 -19.95 28.68
N PRO A 559 2.19 -19.38 29.87
CA PRO A 559 1.56 -19.85 31.11
C PRO A 559 0.13 -19.34 31.32
N TYR A 560 -0.42 -18.58 30.36
CA TYR A 560 -1.68 -17.86 30.54
C TYR A 560 -2.93 -18.66 30.17
N LEU A 561 -2.79 -19.58 29.22
CA LEU A 561 -3.85 -20.46 28.76
C LEU A 561 -3.36 -21.91 28.84
N SER A 562 -4.29 -22.81 29.04
CA SER A 562 -4.11 -24.25 28.92
C SER A 562 -5.14 -24.80 27.95
N TYR A 563 -4.78 -25.81 27.17
CA TYR A 563 -5.70 -26.51 26.26
C TYR A 563 -5.62 -28.01 26.52
N ASP A 564 -6.73 -28.59 26.96
CA ASP A 564 -6.85 -30.04 27.11
C ASP A 564 -7.32 -30.66 25.79
N SER A 565 -6.46 -31.49 25.20
CA SER A 565 -6.75 -32.19 23.95
C SER A 565 -7.80 -33.31 24.11
N THR A 566 -8.10 -33.73 25.34
CA THR A 566 -9.09 -34.77 25.64
C THR A 566 -10.49 -34.20 25.70
N SER A 567 -10.69 -33.14 26.49
CA SER A 567 -11.98 -32.44 26.58
C SER A 567 -12.20 -31.44 25.44
N CYS A 568 -11.17 -31.14 24.66
CA CYS A 568 -11.14 -30.07 23.65
C CYS A 568 -11.50 -28.68 24.24
N THR A 569 -11.13 -28.42 25.49
CA THR A 569 -11.44 -27.15 26.17
C THR A 569 -10.21 -26.35 26.56
N PHE A 570 -10.38 -25.02 26.53
CA PHE A 570 -9.46 -24.03 27.06
C PHE A 570 -9.76 -23.74 28.53
N SER A 571 -8.72 -23.53 29.31
CA SER A 571 -8.79 -23.04 30.69
C SER A 571 -7.70 -22.01 30.94
N THR A 572 -7.79 -21.28 32.05
CA THR A 572 -6.69 -20.41 32.49
C THR A 572 -5.48 -21.24 32.86
N GLY A 573 -4.30 -20.85 32.38
CA GLY A 573 -3.05 -21.50 32.79
C GLY A 573 -2.77 -21.29 34.27
N SER A 574 -2.12 -22.27 34.90
CA SER A 574 -1.66 -22.16 36.28
C SER A 574 -0.21 -21.68 36.28
N VAL A 575 0.06 -20.54 36.92
CA VAL A 575 1.43 -19.99 37.09
C VAL A 575 2.34 -20.98 37.84
N LEU A 576 1.75 -21.86 38.67
CA LEU A 576 2.46 -22.88 39.46
C LEU A 576 2.64 -24.22 38.73
N ALA A 577 1.94 -24.43 37.61
CA ALA A 577 2.08 -25.62 36.79
C ALA A 577 2.62 -25.22 35.42
N THR A 578 3.92 -24.96 35.33
CA THR A 578 4.63 -25.21 34.08
C THR A 578 4.40 -26.68 33.75
N SER A 579 3.45 -26.93 32.83
CA SER A 579 3.26 -28.27 32.30
C SER A 579 4.63 -28.72 31.77
N PRO A 580 5.09 -29.96 32.04
CA PRO A 580 6.35 -30.46 31.49
C PRO A 580 6.38 -30.42 29.94
N ASN A 581 5.24 -30.12 29.30
CA ASN A 581 5.06 -29.94 27.86
C ASN A 581 4.93 -28.48 27.39
N THR A 582 5.18 -27.44 28.20
CA THR A 582 5.18 -26.05 27.71
C THR A 582 6.30 -25.87 26.69
N GLN A 583 5.94 -25.85 25.42
CA GLN A 583 6.90 -25.70 24.33
C GLN A 583 7.32 -24.25 24.20
N ILE A 584 8.51 -24.06 23.67
CA ILE A 584 9.07 -22.74 23.45
C ILE A 584 8.20 -22.00 22.41
N LEU A 585 7.61 -20.85 22.78
CA LEU A 585 6.88 -20.00 21.83
C LEU A 585 7.83 -19.45 20.78
N GLN A 586 7.66 -19.87 19.52
CA GLN A 586 8.53 -19.48 18.40
C GLN A 586 7.80 -18.62 17.37
N PRO A 587 8.52 -17.89 16.50
CA PRO A 587 7.97 -17.38 15.24
C PRO A 587 7.28 -18.49 14.43
N LEU A 588 6.42 -18.12 13.48
CA LEU A 588 5.92 -19.10 12.52
C LEU A 588 7.10 -19.68 11.73
N ARG A 589 7.18 -21.01 11.68
CA ARG A 589 8.25 -21.70 10.97
C ARG A 589 7.95 -21.71 9.48
N THR A 590 8.95 -21.32 8.71
CA THR A 590 9.09 -21.67 7.30
C THR A 590 9.55 -23.11 7.17
N ASN A 591 8.96 -23.88 6.26
CA ASN A 591 9.58 -25.15 5.88
C ASN A 591 10.97 -24.85 5.30
N ALA A 592 11.97 -25.70 5.57
CA ALA A 592 13.35 -25.50 5.09
C ALA A 592 13.44 -25.36 3.56
N ALA A 593 12.50 -25.97 2.83
CA ALA A 593 12.36 -25.81 1.37
C ALA A 593 11.92 -24.39 0.95
N ASP A 594 11.14 -23.70 1.79
CA ASP A 594 10.64 -22.34 1.50
C ASP A 594 11.70 -21.27 1.76
N LEU A 595 12.61 -21.49 2.73
CA LEU A 595 13.76 -20.60 3.00
C LEU A 595 14.72 -20.51 1.80
N SER A 596 14.85 -21.60 1.03
CA SER A 596 15.68 -21.63 -0.19
C SER A 596 15.06 -20.81 -1.33
N ARG A 597 13.73 -20.83 -1.47
CA ARG A 597 12.99 -19.95 -2.39
C ARG A 597 13.01 -18.50 -1.93
N GLN A 598 12.95 -18.27 -0.62
CA GLN A 598 13.06 -16.94 -0.04
C GLN A 598 14.46 -16.35 -0.26
N ALA A 599 15.53 -17.14 -0.15
CA ALA A 599 16.88 -16.69 -0.50
C ALA A 599 17.00 -16.36 -2.00
N GLN A 600 16.39 -17.14 -2.89
CA GLN A 600 16.39 -16.87 -4.33
C GLN A 600 15.56 -15.64 -4.75
N ARG A 601 14.51 -15.29 -3.99
CA ARG A 601 13.68 -14.10 -4.24
C ARG A 601 14.09 -12.86 -3.44
N ALA A 602 14.78 -13.05 -2.31
CA ALA A 602 15.30 -11.99 -1.44
C ALA A 602 16.77 -11.66 -1.73
N LEU A 603 17.42 -12.37 -2.64
CA LEU A 603 18.68 -11.92 -3.24
C LEU A 603 18.34 -10.85 -4.28
N PRO A 604 18.79 -9.59 -4.08
CA PRO A 604 19.09 -8.75 -5.22
C PRO A 604 20.09 -9.54 -6.08
N GLY A 605 19.98 -9.49 -7.41
CA GLY A 605 21.02 -10.05 -8.27
C GLY A 605 22.41 -9.58 -7.82
N PRO A 606 23.51 -10.28 -8.14
CA PRO A 606 24.84 -10.09 -7.53
C PRO A 606 25.44 -8.67 -7.61
N ASN A 607 24.76 -7.73 -8.28
CA ASN A 607 25.16 -6.33 -8.48
C ASN A 607 24.15 -5.29 -7.96
N ALA A 608 23.15 -5.65 -7.14
CA ALA A 608 22.23 -4.67 -6.55
C ALA A 608 22.66 -4.29 -5.11
N PRO A 609 23.11 -3.04 -4.86
CA PRO A 609 23.60 -2.64 -3.54
C PRO A 609 22.47 -2.59 -2.51
N LEU A 610 22.73 -3.14 -1.32
CA LEU A 610 21.87 -3.13 -0.12
C LEU A 610 21.76 -1.76 0.57
N SER A 611 22.00 -0.67 -0.17
CA SER A 611 21.64 0.67 0.28
C SER A 611 20.11 0.81 0.20
N PRO A 612 19.45 1.66 1.04
CA PRO A 612 18.15 2.19 0.62
C PRO A 612 18.33 2.70 -0.81
N PRO A 613 17.38 2.50 -1.73
CA PRO A 613 17.57 3.01 -3.08
C PRO A 613 17.92 4.49 -2.94
N SER A 614 19.15 4.86 -3.29
CA SER A 614 19.62 6.24 -3.18
C SER A 614 18.82 7.16 -4.12
N SER A 615 17.99 6.56 -4.96
CA SER A 615 16.83 7.17 -5.58
C SER A 615 15.58 6.77 -4.79
N ALA A 616 15.09 7.68 -3.96
CA ALA A 616 13.69 7.69 -3.58
C ALA A 616 12.85 7.53 -4.88
N PRO A 617 11.73 6.76 -4.90
CA PRO A 617 10.95 6.56 -6.11
C PRO A 617 10.64 7.91 -6.75
N ALA A 618 10.59 7.96 -8.08
CA ALA A 618 10.52 9.19 -8.85
C ALA A 618 9.53 10.24 -8.29
N SER A 619 8.40 9.79 -7.73
CA SER A 619 7.38 10.62 -7.08
C SER A 619 7.68 11.11 -5.65
N SER A 620 8.55 10.44 -4.90
CA SER A 620 8.94 10.87 -3.55
C SER A 620 9.86 12.09 -3.50
N ALA A 621 10.47 12.48 -4.62
CA ALA A 621 11.19 13.75 -4.74
C ALA A 621 10.26 14.98 -4.74
N SER A 622 8.94 14.78 -4.80
CA SER A 622 7.88 15.80 -4.84
C SER A 622 7.12 15.92 -3.51
N ASP A 623 7.44 15.10 -2.51
CA ASP A 623 6.70 15.00 -1.23
C ASP A 623 6.76 16.26 -0.34
N SER A 624 7.41 17.35 -0.78
CA SER A 624 7.58 18.58 0.01
C SER A 624 6.38 19.55 -0.01
N ASP A 625 5.35 19.38 -0.85
CA ASP A 625 4.24 20.35 -0.95
C ASP A 625 2.84 19.74 -1.11
N TYR A 626 2.45 18.84 -0.19
CA TYR A 626 1.06 18.36 -0.11
C TYR A 626 0.12 19.38 0.54
N VAL A 627 -0.24 20.44 -0.19
CA VAL A 627 -1.31 21.35 0.23
C VAL A 627 -2.67 20.74 -0.13
N HIS A 628 -3.52 20.54 0.87
CA HIS A 628 -4.94 20.25 0.68
C HIS A 628 -5.56 21.26 -0.29
N VAL A 629 -6.02 20.78 -1.45
CA VAL A 629 -6.77 21.59 -2.42
C VAL A 629 -8.04 22.12 -1.75
N ARG A 630 -8.04 23.39 -1.34
CA ARG A 630 -9.27 24.11 -1.04
C ARG A 630 -9.91 24.54 -2.37
N ARG A 631 -11.22 24.27 -2.48
CA ARG A 631 -12.06 24.72 -3.60
C ARG A 631 -11.93 26.24 -3.79
N PRO A 632 -11.81 26.75 -5.01
CA PRO A 632 -12.06 28.17 -5.28
C PRO A 632 -13.52 28.49 -4.93
N ALA A 633 -13.76 29.51 -4.10
CA ALA A 633 -15.11 29.98 -3.84
C ALA A 633 -15.66 30.65 -5.11
N LYS A 634 -16.83 30.20 -5.59
CA LYS A 634 -17.60 30.96 -6.58
C LYS A 634 -18.01 32.30 -5.96
N GLN A 635 -17.64 33.42 -6.60
CA GLN A 635 -18.20 34.72 -6.28
C GLN A 635 -19.71 34.68 -6.57
N ALA A 636 -20.53 34.69 -5.53
CA ALA A 636 -21.97 34.88 -5.62
C ALA A 636 -22.33 36.25 -5.03
N PRO A 637 -23.35 36.96 -5.58
CA PRO A 637 -23.74 38.30 -5.13
C PRO A 637 -24.25 38.29 -3.67
N PRO A 638 -24.22 39.44 -2.97
CA PRO A 638 -24.40 39.50 -1.52
C PRO A 638 -25.86 39.26 -1.12
N ALA A 639 -26.10 38.30 -0.22
CA ALA A 639 -27.36 38.12 0.51
C ALA A 639 -27.07 37.45 1.88
N PRO A 640 -27.94 37.62 2.90
CA PRO A 640 -27.58 38.04 4.26
C PRO A 640 -27.04 36.93 5.20
N ALA A 641 -26.64 37.38 6.40
CA ALA A 641 -25.99 36.76 7.57
C ALA A 641 -26.12 35.22 7.83
N PRO A 642 -25.16 34.61 8.56
CA PRO A 642 -24.67 33.27 8.26
C PRO A 642 -25.50 32.14 8.91
N ALA A 643 -25.90 31.16 8.10
CA ALA A 643 -26.25 29.83 8.57
C ALA A 643 -24.99 28.95 8.57
N THR A 644 -24.66 28.37 9.72
CA THR A 644 -23.61 27.38 9.94
C THR A 644 -23.73 26.21 8.97
N LYS A 645 -22.82 26.11 8.00
CA LYS A 645 -22.73 25.00 7.05
C LYS A 645 -21.92 23.86 7.67
N THR A 646 -22.59 22.74 7.96
CA THR A 646 -22.00 21.49 8.48
C THR A 646 -21.44 20.63 7.34
N TYR A 647 -20.43 19.79 7.62
CA TYR A 647 -19.71 18.93 6.66
C TYR A 647 -20.57 17.85 5.94
N ALA A 648 -21.83 17.68 6.34
CA ALA A 648 -22.72 16.59 5.88
C ALA A 648 -23.41 16.81 4.51
N THR A 649 -23.22 17.94 3.82
CA THR A 649 -23.93 18.21 2.55
C THR A 649 -23.32 17.56 1.31
N VAL A 650 -22.21 16.81 1.44
CA VAL A 650 -21.60 16.09 0.30
C VAL A 650 -22.21 14.68 0.10
N ALA A 651 -23.02 14.18 1.04
CA ALA A 651 -23.45 12.78 1.11
C ALA A 651 -24.94 12.49 0.80
N LYS A 652 -25.65 13.32 0.02
CA LYS A 652 -27.06 13.03 -0.36
C LYS A 652 -27.31 13.20 -1.84
N SER A 653 -27.56 12.09 -2.54
CA SER A 653 -28.79 11.78 -3.28
C SER A 653 -28.51 10.74 -4.36
N GLY A 654 -28.83 9.47 -4.10
CA GLY A 654 -29.01 8.47 -5.13
C GLY A 654 -30.51 8.31 -5.42
N SER A 655 -30.93 8.46 -6.67
CA SER A 655 -32.14 7.83 -7.21
C SER A 655 -32.18 7.87 -8.74
N THR A 656 -32.11 6.65 -9.33
CA THR A 656 -32.69 6.12 -10.59
C THR A 656 -32.54 6.82 -11.96
N PRO A 657 -32.34 6.03 -13.04
CA PRO A 657 -31.86 6.54 -14.33
C PRO A 657 -32.99 6.98 -15.28
N ALA A 658 -32.79 8.11 -15.96
CA ALA A 658 -33.59 8.52 -17.12
C ALA A 658 -32.78 8.29 -18.42
N LYS A 659 -33.47 7.74 -19.44
CA LYS A 659 -32.91 7.29 -20.74
C LYS A 659 -32.22 8.43 -21.52
N PRO A 660 -31.17 8.13 -22.33
CA PRO A 660 -30.47 9.14 -23.11
C PRO A 660 -31.21 9.49 -24.41
N ALA A 661 -31.44 10.78 -24.62
CA ALA A 661 -31.79 11.35 -25.92
C ALA A 661 -30.50 11.76 -26.65
N ARG A 662 -30.39 11.35 -27.91
CA ARG A 662 -29.23 11.56 -28.80
C ARG A 662 -29.35 12.91 -29.53
N PRO A 663 -28.33 13.78 -29.50
CA PRO A 663 -28.20 14.84 -30.50
C PRO A 663 -27.04 14.57 -31.47
N THR A 664 -27.32 14.96 -32.70
CA THR A 664 -26.59 14.82 -33.96
C THR A 664 -25.38 15.74 -34.09
N LYS A 665 -24.35 15.25 -34.80
CA LYS A 665 -23.12 15.97 -35.21
C LYS A 665 -23.42 17.11 -36.19
N PRO A 666 -22.73 18.27 -36.09
CA PRO A 666 -22.54 19.16 -37.24
C PRO A 666 -21.24 18.82 -37.99
N ARG A 667 -21.34 18.78 -39.33
CA ARG A 667 -20.22 18.73 -40.28
C ARG A 667 -19.69 20.14 -40.53
N LEU A 668 -18.36 20.31 -40.48
CA LEU A 668 -17.56 21.38 -41.10
C LEU A 668 -16.23 20.69 -41.45
N GLY A 669 -15.67 20.72 -42.65
CA GLY A 669 -15.63 21.74 -43.69
C GLY A 669 -14.15 21.83 -44.05
N ALA A 670 -13.74 21.17 -45.13
CA ALA A 670 -12.36 21.19 -45.62
C ALA A 670 -12.04 22.59 -46.11
N ASP A 671 -10.90 23.15 -45.65
CA ASP A 671 -9.99 24.04 -46.38
C ASP A 671 -9.26 24.98 -45.42
N SER A 672 -7.94 24.76 -45.27
CA SER A 672 -6.87 25.77 -45.16
C SER A 672 -5.63 25.20 -44.45
N VAL A 673 -4.90 24.33 -45.16
CA VAL A 673 -3.52 23.97 -44.84
C VAL A 673 -2.61 24.94 -45.59
N LYS A 674 -1.71 25.62 -44.88
CA LYS A 674 -0.51 26.25 -45.47
C LYS A 674 0.71 25.73 -44.73
N VAL A 675 1.53 24.97 -45.45
CA VAL A 675 2.84 24.48 -45.05
C VAL A 675 3.84 25.62 -45.25
N VAL A 676 4.70 25.88 -44.26
CA VAL A 676 5.83 26.82 -44.37
C VAL A 676 7.13 26.01 -44.26
N ASP A 677 8.06 26.35 -45.14
CA ASP A 677 9.31 25.65 -45.46
C ASP A 677 10.32 25.62 -44.29
N PRO A 678 11.05 24.50 -44.03
CA PRO A 678 11.90 24.34 -42.84
C PRO A 678 13.29 24.98 -42.91
N GLU A 679 13.66 25.69 -43.99
CA GLU A 679 15.05 26.13 -44.22
C GLU A 679 15.36 27.59 -43.84
N SER A 680 14.49 28.32 -43.13
CA SER A 680 14.70 29.74 -42.88
C SER A 680 14.79 30.16 -41.40
N VAL A 681 15.79 29.71 -40.65
CA VAL A 681 16.31 30.45 -39.47
C VAL A 681 17.82 30.18 -39.24
N PRO A 682 18.69 31.20 -39.10
CA PRO A 682 20.13 31.02 -38.90
C PRO A 682 20.52 30.63 -37.47
N TYR A 683 21.55 29.80 -37.36
CA TYR A 683 22.27 29.42 -36.13
C TYR A 683 23.14 30.58 -35.59
N GLU A 684 22.97 30.97 -34.33
CA GLU A 684 23.99 31.72 -33.57
C GLU A 684 24.63 30.82 -32.52
N GLN A 685 25.96 30.75 -32.56
CA GLN A 685 26.83 29.98 -31.68
C GLN A 685 26.95 30.65 -30.31
N ALA A 686 26.81 29.87 -29.24
CA ALA A 686 27.12 30.30 -27.87
C ALA A 686 28.57 29.90 -27.51
N GLU A 687 29.35 30.86 -27.03
CA GLU A 687 30.68 30.64 -26.44
C GLU A 687 30.59 30.44 -24.91
N ALA A 688 31.30 29.39 -24.46
CA ALA A 688 31.93 29.09 -23.17
C ALA A 688 31.16 29.28 -21.85
#